data_AF-A0A5S3WPV1-F1
#
_entry.id   AF-A0A5S3WPV1-F1
#
_cell.length_a   1.000
_cell.length_b   1.000
_cell.length_c   1.000
_cell.angle_alpha   90.00
_cell.angle_beta   90.00
_cell.angle_gamma   90.00
#
_symmetry.space_group_name_H-M   'P 1'
#
loop_
_entity.id
_entity.type
_entity.pdbx_description
1 polymer ?
#
loop_
_entity_poly.entity_id
_entity_poly.type
_entity_poly.pdbx_seq_one_letter_code
_entity_poly.pdbx_strand_id
1 'polypeptide(L)'
;MNYDLLEQECWIPAQDLQGEIRHYSILGVLKAAPQLRQIVHDRPLAVSAISRLLLAILYRSYRYLSGKNWHKALEKGEFDACVFDYIKSDSCQGKFDLFSAQYPFFQTAEFQKDKGVTTSVKKLVPDYSTGSNKLLWSHLADNEKFSISAGEAAVQLLVCQYFSLGGGVSGSSNLFKKHPNFTNAPLVGGAVVMVEGENLFQTLMLNLKMPKDKALLDDTDVPVWEQADSKQEAPKARAMRGLTDYLTWRSRHVRLIPQEDGSVSEMHFSQGLPTPEEMPREPYFAYRLNKDDKMLPVRLSFARSCWRETANLLRLAEFTKGKIATKDLRPAGIQLLATLDNRVLSGLTLNCQLIGLDNNKANPLSWFNERLPLPVNLVQKDAALGINHSELLVNGLKNAEGMFYQLENAIRVFARHLLPDGARMQEVNARVSAINPDRFYWPRLNEGFEQFMWALSTNTDDANAKWRLLCIDTAMKAFESATVSWRYSGAKVKKGLGLASQQLERALYGREWQLNQYWSQDTLTLVAKLEQWANPEHPNREILAALKKSLDQQKSTHLAVMPYLAHLLSDDLKRAETQAFVAGLFASHNTLYFSEKHQSFGKAWQICDGSERPGMSFRFECLLEAKGEQLKQTLRQMVQILKSKDIAIDYRTLMEDLYHWDSDDKRIQLKWARDYWAKPIQSDESTNSADATN
;
A
#
# COMPACT_ATOMS: atom_id res chain seq x y z
N MET A 1 -39.87 -9.07 27.13
CA MET A 1 -38.98 -7.93 27.40
C MET A 1 -39.14 -6.96 26.25
N ASN A 2 -39.26 -5.65 26.54
CA ASN A 2 -39.36 -4.58 25.55
C ASN A 2 -38.03 -3.82 25.55
N TYR A 3 -37.45 -3.57 24.38
CA TYR A 3 -36.21 -2.82 24.18
C TYR A 3 -36.31 -2.07 22.85
N ASP A 4 -36.96 -0.90 22.88
CA ASP A 4 -37.28 -0.10 21.70
C ASP A 4 -36.10 0.76 21.24
N LEU A 5 -35.48 0.36 20.12
CA LEU A 5 -34.32 1.03 19.53
C LEU A 5 -34.67 2.33 18.78
N LEU A 6 -35.96 2.59 18.54
CA LEU A 6 -36.41 3.69 17.70
C LEU A 6 -36.40 5.01 18.45
N GLU A 7 -37.04 5.05 19.63
CA GLU A 7 -37.25 6.28 20.38
C GLU A 7 -36.68 6.23 21.80
N GLN A 8 -36.80 5.10 22.50
CA GLN A 8 -36.51 4.99 23.93
C GLN A 8 -35.04 4.68 24.22
N GLU A 9 -34.52 3.59 23.66
CA GLU A 9 -33.20 3.07 24.02
C GLU A 9 -32.08 3.78 23.27
N CYS A 10 -31.06 4.22 24.00
CA CYS A 10 -29.90 4.89 23.45
C CYS A 10 -28.79 3.87 23.18
N TRP A 11 -28.58 3.51 21.92
CA TRP A 11 -27.65 2.44 21.52
C TRP A 11 -26.70 2.82 20.39
N ILE A 12 -26.92 3.95 19.72
CA ILE A 12 -26.05 4.46 18.65
C ILE A 12 -25.02 5.43 19.26
N PRO A 13 -23.75 5.04 19.41
CA PRO A 13 -22.69 5.95 19.83
C PRO A 13 -22.36 6.98 18.73
N ALA A 14 -22.47 8.26 19.08
CA ALA A 14 -22.11 9.37 18.22
C ALA A 14 -21.32 10.43 18.99
N GLN A 15 -20.38 11.05 18.29
CA GLN A 15 -19.52 12.10 18.81
C GLN A 15 -20.07 13.46 18.42
N ASP A 16 -20.17 14.39 19.36
CA ASP A 16 -20.53 15.79 19.07
C ASP A 16 -19.37 16.60 18.49
N LEU A 17 -19.61 17.87 18.17
CA LEU A 17 -18.59 18.77 17.61
C LEU A 17 -17.50 19.17 18.63
N GLN A 18 -17.72 18.93 19.92
CA GLN A 18 -16.77 19.17 21.01
C GLN A 18 -15.91 17.93 21.31
N GLY A 19 -16.28 16.78 20.76
CA GLY A 19 -15.56 15.52 20.90
C GLY A 19 -16.18 14.56 21.92
N GLU A 20 -17.28 14.94 22.59
CA GLU A 20 -17.95 14.10 23.58
C GLU A 20 -18.78 13.00 22.91
N ILE A 21 -18.68 11.78 23.45
CA ILE A 21 -19.38 10.61 22.92
C ILE A 21 -20.62 10.34 23.77
N ARG A 22 -21.78 10.28 23.11
CA ARG A 22 -23.06 9.91 23.74
C ARG A 22 -23.77 8.86 22.90
N HIS A 23 -24.67 8.12 23.54
CA HIS A 23 -25.53 7.16 22.87
C HIS A 23 -26.89 7.80 22.57
N TYR A 24 -27.46 7.46 21.42
CA TYR A 24 -28.73 7.98 20.94
C TYR A 24 -29.63 6.84 20.46
N SER A 25 -30.95 7.05 20.52
CA SER A 25 -31.92 6.27 19.76
C SER A 25 -31.88 6.66 18.27
N ILE A 26 -32.54 5.91 17.39
CA ILE A 26 -32.61 6.24 15.95
C ILE A 26 -33.23 7.63 15.73
N LEU A 27 -34.33 7.93 16.42
CA LEU A 27 -34.97 9.25 16.37
C LEU A 27 -34.03 10.33 16.94
N GLY A 28 -33.37 10.03 18.06
CA GLY A 28 -32.44 10.95 18.71
C GLY A 28 -31.26 11.33 17.83
N VAL A 29 -30.61 10.34 17.18
CA VAL A 29 -29.41 10.59 16.37
C VAL A 29 -29.74 11.39 15.10
N LEU A 30 -30.89 11.14 14.48
CA LEU A 30 -31.31 11.90 13.29
C LEU A 30 -31.67 13.35 13.63
N LYS A 31 -32.31 13.60 14.78
CA LYS A 31 -32.56 14.97 15.27
C LYS A 31 -31.26 15.71 15.62
N ALA A 32 -30.33 15.02 16.26
CA ALA A 32 -29.05 15.59 16.70
C ALA A 32 -28.00 15.67 15.58
N ALA A 33 -28.26 15.08 14.40
CA ALA A 33 -27.28 14.94 13.33
C ALA A 33 -26.56 16.24 12.91
N PRO A 34 -27.18 17.43 12.92
CA PRO A 34 -26.48 18.68 12.62
C PRO A 34 -25.45 19.10 13.71
N GLN A 35 -25.64 18.64 14.95
CA GLN A 35 -24.75 18.91 16.09
C GLN A 35 -23.75 17.77 16.36
N LEU A 36 -23.85 16.68 15.61
CA LEU A 36 -22.97 15.53 15.73
C LEU A 36 -21.89 15.57 14.67
N ARG A 37 -20.64 15.32 15.06
CA ARG A 37 -19.53 15.18 14.11
C ARG A 37 -19.69 13.91 13.28
N GLN A 38 -19.92 12.77 13.95
CA GLN A 38 -19.91 11.45 13.31
C GLN A 38 -20.47 10.36 14.24
N ILE A 39 -20.79 9.20 13.66
CA ILE A 39 -20.99 7.95 14.41
C ILE A 39 -19.61 7.38 14.75
N VAL A 40 -19.43 6.89 15.98
CA VAL A 40 -18.16 6.32 16.45
C VAL A 40 -18.40 4.96 17.07
N HIS A 41 -17.46 4.04 16.91
CA HIS A 41 -17.52 2.75 17.60
C HIS A 41 -16.11 2.16 17.65
N ASP A 42 -15.80 1.39 18.69
CA ASP A 42 -14.50 0.69 18.83
C ASP A 42 -14.24 -0.30 17.69
N ARG A 43 -15.30 -0.68 16.99
CA ARG A 43 -15.30 -1.60 15.84
C ARG A 43 -15.77 -0.84 14.59
N PRO A 44 -14.88 -0.53 13.63
CA PRO A 44 -15.21 0.21 12.41
C PRO A 44 -16.39 -0.33 11.61
N LEU A 45 -16.56 -1.66 11.54
CA LEU A 45 -17.66 -2.28 10.80
C LEU A 45 -19.04 -1.86 11.35
N ALA A 46 -19.15 -1.56 12.65
CA ALA A 46 -20.37 -1.07 13.27
C ALA A 46 -20.76 0.31 12.75
N VAL A 47 -19.79 1.22 12.57
CA VAL A 47 -20.04 2.57 12.03
C VAL A 47 -20.70 2.46 10.66
N SER A 48 -20.13 1.65 9.77
CA SER A 48 -20.68 1.41 8.43
C SER A 48 -22.07 0.76 8.47
N ALA A 49 -22.27 -0.22 9.36
CA ALA A 49 -23.55 -0.91 9.52
C ALA A 49 -24.68 0.03 10.00
N ILE A 50 -24.40 0.90 10.97
CA ILE A 50 -25.34 1.90 11.47
C ILE A 50 -25.62 2.96 10.40
N SER A 51 -24.57 3.47 9.73
CA SER A 51 -24.77 4.43 8.63
C SER A 51 -25.64 3.87 7.51
N ARG A 52 -25.48 2.58 7.17
CA ARG A 52 -26.33 1.90 6.18
C ARG A 52 -27.80 1.83 6.61
N LEU A 53 -28.06 1.54 7.89
CA LEU A 53 -29.42 1.55 8.46
C LEU A 53 -30.05 2.94 8.35
N LEU A 54 -29.33 3.98 8.79
CA LEU A 54 -29.83 5.36 8.73
C LEU A 54 -30.10 5.80 7.29
N LEU A 55 -29.20 5.46 6.35
CA LEU A 55 -29.42 5.73 4.93
C LEU A 55 -30.66 4.99 4.39
N ALA A 56 -30.90 3.74 4.80
CA ALA A 56 -32.11 3.02 4.39
C ALA A 56 -33.39 3.71 4.88
N ILE A 57 -33.40 4.20 6.12
CA ILE A 57 -34.50 5.00 6.67
C ILE A 57 -34.69 6.29 5.85
N LEU A 58 -33.61 6.99 5.53
CA LEU A 58 -33.66 8.22 4.72
C LEU A 58 -34.17 7.98 3.31
N TYR A 59 -33.69 6.94 2.60
CA TYR A 59 -34.22 6.57 1.28
C TYR A 59 -35.71 6.26 1.34
N ARG A 60 -36.14 5.50 2.37
CA ARG A 60 -37.56 5.14 2.50
C ARG A 60 -38.44 6.33 2.86
N SER A 61 -37.93 7.25 3.68
CA SER A 61 -38.63 8.47 4.09
C SER A 61 -38.80 9.47 2.93
N TYR A 62 -37.72 9.69 2.17
CA TYR A 62 -37.72 10.65 1.07
C TYR A 62 -38.30 10.09 -0.22
N ARG A 63 -38.32 8.76 -0.38
CA ARG A 63 -38.53 8.09 -1.67
C ARG A 63 -37.57 8.67 -2.70
N TYR A 64 -38.08 9.18 -3.82
CA TYR A 64 -37.25 9.81 -4.84
C TYR A 64 -37.07 11.32 -4.58
N LEU A 65 -35.90 11.71 -4.07
CA LEU A 65 -35.55 13.12 -3.84
C LEU A 65 -34.89 13.75 -5.08
N SER A 66 -35.61 14.60 -5.81
CA SER A 66 -35.04 15.30 -6.97
C SER A 66 -33.82 16.14 -6.58
N GLY A 67 -32.87 16.37 -7.51
CA GLY A 67 -31.65 17.14 -7.21
C GLY A 67 -31.92 18.56 -6.65
N LYS A 68 -32.99 19.21 -7.10
CA LYS A 68 -33.43 20.51 -6.56
C LYS A 68 -33.89 20.41 -5.10
N ASN A 69 -34.66 19.37 -4.77
CA ASN A 69 -35.15 19.17 -3.40
C ASN A 69 -34.03 18.68 -2.48
N TRP A 70 -33.12 17.85 -2.98
CA TRP A 70 -31.93 17.45 -2.25
C TRP A 70 -31.07 18.66 -1.87
N HIS A 71 -30.87 19.59 -2.81
CA HIS A 71 -30.11 20.82 -2.54
C HIS A 71 -30.78 21.69 -1.48
N LYS A 72 -32.11 21.87 -1.56
CA LYS A 72 -32.88 22.59 -0.53
C LYS A 72 -32.75 21.96 0.85
N ALA A 73 -32.83 20.63 0.94
CA ALA A 73 -32.67 19.91 2.19
C ALA A 73 -31.26 20.12 2.76
N LEU A 74 -30.22 20.04 1.92
CA LEU A 74 -28.84 20.32 2.34
C LEU A 74 -28.67 21.76 2.86
N GLU A 75 -29.19 22.77 2.15
CA GLU A 75 -29.12 24.18 2.55
C GLU A 75 -29.85 24.46 3.87
N LYS A 76 -30.95 23.73 4.12
CA LYS A 76 -31.70 23.82 5.38
C LYS A 76 -30.86 23.39 6.58
N GLY A 77 -29.89 22.50 6.39
CA GLY A 77 -28.97 22.04 7.45
C GLY A 77 -29.57 21.01 8.43
N GLU A 78 -30.77 20.52 8.17
CA GLU A 78 -31.47 19.51 8.98
C GLU A 78 -32.40 18.66 8.09
N PHE A 79 -32.78 17.47 8.58
CA PHE A 79 -33.70 16.59 7.86
C PHE A 79 -35.11 17.17 7.76
N ASP A 80 -35.84 16.81 6.71
CA ASP A 80 -37.22 17.25 6.49
C ASP A 80 -38.21 16.51 7.39
N ALA A 81 -39.38 17.12 7.60
CA ALA A 81 -40.44 16.57 8.45
C ALA A 81 -40.85 15.15 8.05
N CYS A 82 -40.84 14.83 6.74
CA CYS A 82 -41.20 13.50 6.25
C CYS A 82 -40.33 12.36 6.82
N VAL A 83 -39.08 12.64 7.21
CA VAL A 83 -38.21 11.66 7.88
C VAL A 83 -38.76 11.30 9.25
N PHE A 84 -39.16 12.30 10.01
CA PHE A 84 -39.70 12.11 11.36
C PHE A 84 -41.13 11.58 11.33
N ASP A 85 -41.93 12.00 10.35
CA ASP A 85 -43.29 11.49 10.13
C ASP A 85 -43.26 10.00 9.77
N TYR A 86 -42.30 9.59 8.93
CA TYR A 86 -42.10 8.18 8.60
C TYR A 86 -41.68 7.35 9.81
N ILE A 87 -40.70 7.81 10.59
CA ILE A 87 -40.27 7.12 11.83
C ILE A 87 -41.42 6.96 12.82
N LYS A 88 -42.31 7.94 12.93
CA LYS A 88 -43.47 7.90 13.83
C LYS A 88 -44.67 7.13 13.28
N SER A 89 -44.62 6.71 12.01
CA SER A 89 -45.72 6.00 11.38
C SER A 89 -45.85 4.56 11.88
N ASP A 90 -47.02 3.97 11.65
CA ASP A 90 -47.31 2.55 11.93
C ASP A 90 -46.37 1.59 11.18
N SER A 91 -45.69 2.06 10.13
CA SER A 91 -44.68 1.29 9.41
C SER A 91 -43.42 1.01 10.24
N CYS A 92 -43.11 1.86 11.22
CA CYS A 92 -41.92 1.73 12.07
C CYS A 92 -42.27 1.37 13.53
N GLN A 93 -43.37 1.92 14.05
CA GLN A 93 -43.76 1.72 15.45
C GLN A 93 -43.91 0.22 15.78
N GLY A 94 -43.26 -0.22 16.87
CA GLY A 94 -43.25 -1.62 17.31
C GLY A 94 -42.42 -2.59 16.46
N LYS A 95 -41.76 -2.14 15.38
CA LYS A 95 -40.90 -2.98 14.51
C LYS A 95 -39.40 -2.87 14.80
N PHE A 96 -39.03 -1.94 15.68
CA PHE A 96 -37.65 -1.66 16.10
C PHE A 96 -37.36 -2.13 17.52
N ASP A 97 -38.25 -2.92 18.10
CA ASP A 97 -37.99 -3.59 19.38
C ASP A 97 -37.06 -4.80 19.16
N LEU A 98 -35.95 -4.85 19.91
CA LEU A 98 -34.93 -5.89 19.75
C LEU A 98 -35.41 -7.30 20.13
N PHE A 99 -36.32 -7.41 21.10
CA PHE A 99 -36.75 -8.68 21.70
C PHE A 99 -38.21 -9.03 21.41
N SER A 100 -38.87 -8.26 20.54
CA SER A 100 -40.27 -8.42 20.18
C SER A 100 -40.55 -9.87 19.78
N ALA A 101 -41.66 -10.40 20.28
CA ALA A 101 -42.10 -11.75 19.95
C ALA A 101 -42.46 -11.84 18.45
N GLN A 102 -43.09 -10.79 17.92
CA GLN A 102 -43.66 -10.77 16.58
C GLN A 102 -42.75 -10.09 15.56
N TYR A 103 -42.10 -8.98 15.92
CA TYR A 103 -41.29 -8.17 15.01
C TYR A 103 -39.93 -7.83 15.61
N PRO A 104 -39.11 -8.84 15.97
CA PRO A 104 -37.79 -8.58 16.52
C PRO A 104 -36.89 -7.91 15.48
N PHE A 105 -36.33 -6.76 15.84
CA PHE A 105 -35.51 -5.95 14.95
C PHE A 105 -34.39 -6.78 14.30
N PHE A 106 -34.32 -6.78 12.95
CA PHE A 106 -33.36 -7.53 12.12
C PHE A 106 -33.22 -9.03 12.39
N GLN A 107 -34.20 -9.63 13.06
CA GLN A 107 -34.22 -11.02 13.44
C GLN A 107 -35.35 -11.77 12.73
N THR A 108 -35.49 -13.05 13.03
CA THR A 108 -36.60 -13.89 12.57
C THR A 108 -37.41 -14.31 13.79
N ALA A 109 -38.68 -13.86 13.85
CA ALA A 109 -39.61 -14.28 14.89
C ALA A 109 -39.74 -15.80 14.91
N GLU A 110 -39.86 -16.37 16.11
CA GLU A 110 -40.04 -17.82 16.35
C GLU A 110 -38.94 -18.75 15.81
N PHE A 111 -37.83 -18.19 15.30
CA PHE A 111 -36.75 -18.99 14.74
C PHE A 111 -35.98 -19.75 15.83
N GLN A 112 -35.93 -21.07 15.67
CA GLN A 112 -35.18 -21.97 16.53
C GLN A 112 -34.43 -23.00 15.71
N LYS A 113 -33.20 -23.28 16.12
CA LYS A 113 -32.45 -24.42 15.59
C LYS A 113 -33.08 -25.73 16.02
N ASP A 114 -33.00 -26.73 15.14
CA ASP A 114 -33.44 -28.08 15.49
C ASP A 114 -32.70 -28.56 16.74
N LYS A 115 -33.41 -29.32 17.59
CA LYS A 115 -32.92 -29.82 18.88
C LYS A 115 -32.54 -28.72 19.87
N GLY A 116 -32.97 -27.48 19.65
CA GLY A 116 -32.70 -26.35 20.55
C GLY A 116 -31.24 -25.90 20.58
N VAL A 117 -30.44 -26.24 19.57
CA VAL A 117 -29.02 -25.87 19.53
C VAL A 117 -28.86 -24.36 19.53
N THR A 118 -28.12 -23.82 20.49
CA THR A 118 -27.78 -22.40 20.54
C THR A 118 -26.36 -22.15 20.03
N THR A 119 -26.08 -20.89 19.73
CA THR A 119 -24.78 -20.40 19.31
C THR A 119 -24.46 -19.19 20.17
N SER A 120 -23.24 -19.15 20.69
CA SER A 120 -22.76 -18.00 21.47
C SER A 120 -22.89 -16.69 20.68
N VAL A 121 -23.29 -15.63 21.38
CA VAL A 121 -23.41 -14.28 20.84
C VAL A 121 -22.09 -13.76 20.25
N LYS A 122 -20.94 -14.30 20.69
CA LYS A 122 -19.61 -14.03 20.11
C LYS A 122 -19.61 -14.12 18.57
N LYS A 123 -20.46 -14.99 18.00
CA LYS A 123 -20.56 -15.19 16.55
C LYS A 123 -21.06 -13.95 15.79
N LEU A 124 -21.73 -13.01 16.45
CA LEU A 124 -22.13 -11.73 15.84
C LEU A 124 -20.95 -10.80 15.60
N VAL A 125 -19.86 -10.98 16.34
CA VAL A 125 -18.73 -10.05 16.37
C VAL A 125 -17.53 -10.68 15.63
N PRO A 126 -17.09 -10.13 14.49
CA PRO A 126 -16.06 -10.75 13.65
C PRO A 126 -14.68 -10.93 14.31
N ASP A 127 -14.40 -10.23 15.42
CA ASP A 127 -13.12 -10.23 16.13
C ASP A 127 -13.01 -11.32 17.21
N TYR A 128 -14.14 -11.88 17.66
CA TYR A 128 -14.13 -12.98 18.60
C TYR A 128 -13.94 -14.32 17.90
N SER A 129 -13.06 -15.13 18.47
CA SER A 129 -12.89 -16.53 18.06
C SER A 129 -14.08 -17.34 18.56
N THR A 130 -14.66 -18.15 17.67
CA THR A 130 -15.74 -19.10 17.99
C THR A 130 -15.44 -20.44 17.33
N GLY A 131 -15.61 -21.55 18.05
CA GLY A 131 -15.48 -22.89 17.51
C GLY A 131 -14.03 -23.20 17.08
N SER A 132 -13.84 -23.59 15.81
CA SER A 132 -12.52 -23.96 15.29
C SER A 132 -11.64 -22.77 14.86
N ASN A 133 -12.11 -21.53 15.06
CA ASN A 133 -11.31 -20.34 14.78
C ASN A 133 -10.12 -20.25 15.75
N LYS A 134 -8.95 -19.85 15.25
CA LYS A 134 -7.77 -19.63 16.11
C LYS A 134 -8.06 -18.48 17.09
N LEU A 135 -7.74 -18.68 18.37
CA LEU A 135 -7.63 -17.61 19.36
C LEU A 135 -6.42 -16.75 18.98
N LEU A 136 -6.66 -15.53 18.51
CA LEU A 136 -5.60 -14.61 18.10
C LEU A 136 -5.45 -13.44 19.08
N TRP A 137 -6.54 -12.72 19.34
CA TRP A 137 -6.51 -11.43 20.04
C TRP A 137 -7.34 -11.40 21.33
N SER A 138 -8.24 -12.37 21.49
CA SER A 138 -9.08 -12.51 22.68
C SER A 138 -8.72 -13.82 23.38
N HIS A 139 -8.54 -13.76 24.70
CA HIS A 139 -8.35 -14.94 25.54
C HIS A 139 -9.69 -15.60 25.94
N LEU A 140 -10.81 -15.09 25.41
CA LEU A 140 -12.14 -15.62 25.72
C LEU A 140 -12.34 -16.99 25.07
N ALA A 141 -12.03 -18.06 25.80
CA ALA A 141 -12.30 -19.42 25.36
C ALA A 141 -13.80 -19.67 25.16
N ASP A 142 -14.16 -20.64 24.30
CA ASP A 142 -15.56 -20.97 24.00
C ASP A 142 -16.36 -21.39 25.24
N ASN A 143 -15.69 -21.91 26.27
CA ASN A 143 -16.29 -22.33 27.54
C ASN A 143 -16.44 -21.21 28.58
N GLU A 144 -15.91 -20.01 28.32
CA GLU A 144 -16.09 -18.86 29.21
C GLU A 144 -17.46 -18.20 28.99
N LYS A 145 -18.13 -17.87 30.10
CA LYS A 145 -19.39 -17.13 30.08
C LYS A 145 -19.14 -15.74 29.49
N PHE A 146 -19.81 -15.44 28.39
CA PHE A 146 -19.73 -14.16 27.71
C PHE A 146 -21.14 -13.70 27.33
N SER A 147 -21.48 -12.48 27.72
CA SER A 147 -22.68 -11.79 27.30
C SER A 147 -22.34 -10.36 26.88
N ILE A 148 -23.21 -9.77 26.06
CA ILE A 148 -23.15 -8.36 25.66
C ILE A 148 -24.47 -7.68 26.03
N SER A 149 -24.45 -6.36 26.24
CA SER A 149 -25.67 -5.59 26.49
C SER A 149 -26.63 -5.65 25.30
N ALA A 150 -27.91 -5.38 25.53
CA ALA A 150 -28.90 -5.31 24.46
C ALA A 150 -28.53 -4.29 23.37
N GLY A 151 -28.03 -3.11 23.76
CA GLY A 151 -27.54 -2.09 22.83
C GLY A 151 -26.39 -2.60 21.95
N GLU A 152 -25.37 -3.24 22.54
CA GLU A 152 -24.27 -3.83 21.77
C GLU A 152 -24.76 -4.99 20.89
N ALA A 153 -25.72 -5.80 21.37
CA ALA A 153 -26.32 -6.86 20.56
C ALA A 153 -27.05 -6.31 19.33
N ALA A 154 -27.72 -5.15 19.44
CA ALA A 154 -28.34 -4.48 18.30
C ALA A 154 -27.30 -4.01 17.27
N VAL A 155 -26.20 -3.41 17.72
CA VAL A 155 -25.08 -3.02 16.83
C VAL A 155 -24.48 -4.23 16.13
N GLN A 156 -24.11 -5.26 16.88
CA GLN A 156 -23.44 -6.44 16.34
C GLN A 156 -24.37 -7.30 15.48
N LEU A 157 -25.68 -7.25 15.71
CA LEU A 157 -26.66 -7.84 14.81
C LEU A 157 -26.60 -7.20 13.41
N LEU A 158 -26.50 -5.87 13.31
CA LEU A 158 -26.33 -5.20 12.02
C LEU A 158 -25.00 -5.59 11.36
N VAL A 159 -23.90 -5.58 12.11
CA VAL A 159 -22.58 -6.03 11.61
C VAL A 159 -22.67 -7.45 11.06
N CYS A 160 -23.30 -8.36 11.80
CA CYS A 160 -23.53 -9.73 11.39
C CYS A 160 -24.32 -9.81 10.07
N GLN A 161 -25.38 -9.02 9.91
CA GLN A 161 -26.20 -9.05 8.69
C GLN A 161 -25.44 -8.56 7.45
N TYR A 162 -24.41 -7.72 7.62
CA TYR A 162 -23.70 -7.10 6.50
C TYR A 162 -22.28 -7.64 6.24
N PHE A 163 -21.58 -8.14 7.26
CA PHE A 163 -20.17 -8.53 7.18
C PHE A 163 -19.90 -10.01 7.53
N SER A 164 -20.93 -10.83 7.79
CA SER A 164 -20.72 -12.26 8.04
C SER A 164 -20.07 -12.97 6.85
N LEU A 165 -18.95 -13.63 7.10
CA LEU A 165 -18.25 -14.44 6.11
C LEU A 165 -19.03 -15.72 5.79
N GLY A 166 -18.90 -16.17 4.54
CA GLY A 166 -19.40 -17.46 4.08
C GLY A 166 -18.43 -18.61 4.38
N GLY A 167 -18.92 -19.84 4.30
CA GLY A 167 -18.19 -21.07 4.60
C GLY A 167 -18.76 -21.83 5.79
N GLY A 168 -18.83 -23.15 5.66
CA GLY A 168 -19.41 -24.04 6.67
C GLY A 168 -20.90 -24.34 6.45
N VAL A 169 -21.39 -25.33 7.20
CA VAL A 169 -22.76 -25.84 7.11
C VAL A 169 -23.65 -25.05 8.07
N SER A 170 -24.76 -24.52 7.56
CA SER A 170 -25.69 -23.77 8.41
C SER A 170 -26.52 -24.67 9.30
N GLY A 171 -26.84 -25.91 8.91
CA GLY A 171 -27.68 -26.85 9.66
C GLY A 171 -29.18 -26.69 9.37
N SER A 172 -30.03 -27.16 10.28
CA SER A 172 -31.49 -27.14 10.13
C SER A 172 -32.25 -26.35 11.21
N SER A 173 -33.52 -26.03 10.98
CA SER A 173 -34.38 -25.26 11.89
C SER A 173 -35.85 -25.65 11.82
N ASN A 174 -36.61 -25.25 12.83
CA ASN A 174 -38.05 -25.46 12.93
C ASN A 174 -38.82 -24.85 11.75
N LEU A 175 -38.38 -23.68 11.26
CA LEU A 175 -39.09 -22.94 10.22
C LEU A 175 -38.76 -23.42 8.79
N PHE A 176 -37.51 -23.83 8.56
CA PHE A 176 -37.01 -24.02 7.20
C PHE A 176 -36.47 -25.40 6.90
N LYS A 177 -36.50 -26.32 7.86
CA LYS A 177 -35.81 -27.61 7.77
C LYS A 177 -34.36 -27.36 7.42
N LYS A 178 -33.89 -27.66 6.19
CA LYS A 178 -32.48 -27.51 5.82
C LYS A 178 -32.16 -26.10 5.28
N HIS A 179 -31.18 -25.43 5.88
CA HIS A 179 -30.60 -24.20 5.35
C HIS A 179 -29.48 -24.49 4.34
N PRO A 180 -29.23 -23.60 3.36
CA PRO A 180 -28.02 -23.66 2.55
C PRO A 180 -26.76 -23.38 3.40
N ASN A 181 -25.59 -23.65 2.82
CA ASN A 181 -24.31 -23.30 3.43
C ASN A 181 -24.17 -21.79 3.58
N PHE A 182 -23.35 -21.36 4.54
CA PHE A 182 -23.13 -19.93 4.76
C PHE A 182 -22.51 -19.27 3.53
N THR A 183 -23.09 -18.15 3.11
CA THR A 183 -22.57 -17.30 2.02
C THR A 183 -22.17 -15.94 2.56
N ASN A 184 -21.29 -15.25 1.85
CA ASN A 184 -20.85 -13.91 2.23
C ASN A 184 -22.05 -12.94 2.27
N ALA A 185 -22.13 -12.18 3.35
CA ALA A 185 -23.06 -11.07 3.49
C ALA A 185 -22.72 -9.90 2.50
N PRO A 186 -23.66 -8.97 2.24
CA PRO A 186 -23.54 -8.01 1.14
C PRO A 186 -22.29 -7.11 1.13
N LEU A 187 -21.76 -6.75 2.31
CA LEU A 187 -20.60 -5.85 2.42
C LEU A 187 -19.27 -6.59 2.53
N VAL A 188 -19.24 -7.92 2.37
CA VAL A 188 -18.00 -8.68 2.36
C VAL A 188 -17.29 -8.54 1.01
N GLY A 189 -15.99 -8.25 1.07
CA GLY A 189 -15.11 -8.27 -0.11
C GLY A 189 -15.03 -6.96 -0.88
N GLY A 190 -15.47 -5.84 -0.29
CA GLY A 190 -15.21 -4.49 -0.75
C GLY A 190 -15.09 -3.49 0.41
N ALA A 191 -14.59 -2.30 0.12
CA ALA A 191 -14.53 -1.18 1.06
C ALA A 191 -15.79 -0.31 0.92
N VAL A 192 -16.49 -0.08 2.02
CA VAL A 192 -17.56 0.90 2.13
C VAL A 192 -16.93 2.28 2.20
N VAL A 193 -17.30 3.14 1.26
CA VAL A 193 -16.78 4.51 1.13
C VAL A 193 -17.90 5.49 1.42
N MET A 194 -17.69 6.32 2.44
CA MET A 194 -18.61 7.36 2.87
C MET A 194 -17.94 8.73 2.72
N VAL A 195 -18.60 9.65 2.02
CA VAL A 195 -18.18 11.07 2.00
C VAL A 195 -18.54 11.70 3.34
N GLU A 196 -17.55 12.21 4.07
CA GLU A 196 -17.72 12.93 5.33
C GLU A 196 -17.92 14.43 5.05
N GLY A 197 -18.96 15.01 5.65
CA GLY A 197 -19.16 16.47 5.71
C GLY A 197 -18.69 17.06 7.04
N GLU A 198 -19.13 18.28 7.35
CA GLU A 198 -18.78 18.95 8.61
C GLU A 198 -19.46 18.33 9.83
N ASN A 199 -20.63 17.72 9.62
CA ASN A 199 -21.45 17.04 10.62
C ASN A 199 -22.11 15.77 10.04
N LEU A 200 -22.79 15.01 10.91
CA LEU A 200 -23.43 13.76 10.56
C LEU A 200 -24.61 13.97 9.58
N PHE A 201 -25.34 15.08 9.70
CA PHE A 201 -26.40 15.43 8.75
C PHE A 201 -25.86 15.57 7.33
N GLN A 202 -24.84 16.40 7.14
CA GLN A 202 -24.17 16.56 5.84
C GLN A 202 -23.61 15.22 5.35
N THR A 203 -22.96 14.46 6.23
CA THR A 203 -22.42 13.13 5.89
C THR A 203 -23.51 12.19 5.34
N LEU A 204 -24.66 12.09 5.99
CA LEU A 204 -25.76 11.26 5.50
C LEU A 204 -26.35 11.78 4.18
N MET A 205 -26.55 13.10 4.05
CA MET A 205 -27.06 13.72 2.83
C MET A 205 -26.13 13.55 1.64
N LEU A 206 -24.81 13.71 1.84
CA LEU A 206 -23.76 13.55 0.81
C LEU A 206 -23.61 12.11 0.33
N ASN A 207 -24.15 11.13 1.06
CA ASN A 207 -24.20 9.73 0.65
C ASN A 207 -25.60 9.25 0.22
N LEU A 208 -26.61 10.14 0.26
CA LEU A 208 -27.99 9.87 -0.14
C LEU A 208 -28.18 10.07 -1.66
N LYS A 209 -27.43 9.30 -2.46
CA LYS A 209 -27.52 9.37 -3.93
C LYS A 209 -28.73 8.60 -4.45
N MET A 210 -29.70 9.32 -4.98
CA MET A 210 -30.83 8.70 -5.67
C MET A 210 -30.37 7.83 -6.86
N PRO A 211 -30.92 6.61 -7.01
CA PRO A 211 -30.64 5.75 -8.15
C PRO A 211 -31.14 6.41 -9.44
N LYS A 212 -30.48 6.08 -10.56
CA LYS A 212 -30.94 6.56 -11.88
C LYS A 212 -32.28 5.93 -12.26
N ASP A 213 -32.42 4.65 -11.97
CA ASP A 213 -33.68 3.94 -12.10
C ASP A 213 -34.55 4.22 -10.86
N LYS A 214 -35.68 4.90 -11.07
CA LYS A 214 -36.60 5.26 -9.99
C LYS A 214 -37.39 4.07 -9.48
N ALA A 215 -37.52 2.98 -10.27
CA ALA A 215 -38.21 1.77 -9.85
C ALA A 215 -37.55 1.13 -8.62
N LEU A 216 -36.25 1.37 -8.41
CA LEU A 216 -35.53 0.92 -7.21
C LEU A 216 -36.01 1.55 -5.90
N LEU A 217 -36.85 2.59 -5.95
CA LEU A 217 -37.41 3.29 -4.79
C LEU A 217 -38.94 3.46 -4.90
N ASP A 218 -39.60 2.62 -5.70
CA ASP A 218 -41.05 2.64 -5.83
C ASP A 218 -41.76 2.03 -4.61
N ASP A 219 -43.06 1.76 -4.72
CA ASP A 219 -43.83 1.21 -3.62
C ASP A 219 -43.57 -0.28 -3.35
N THR A 220 -42.92 -0.98 -4.28
CA THR A 220 -42.49 -2.37 -4.08
C THR A 220 -41.21 -2.47 -3.24
N ASP A 221 -40.39 -1.41 -3.22
CA ASP A 221 -39.17 -1.34 -2.41
C ASP A 221 -39.48 -1.16 -0.92
N VAL A 222 -39.51 -2.25 -0.17
CA VAL A 222 -39.81 -2.23 1.26
C VAL A 222 -38.63 -2.71 2.11
N PRO A 223 -38.18 -1.91 3.10
CA PRO A 223 -37.16 -2.36 4.04
C PRO A 223 -37.69 -3.49 4.90
N VAL A 224 -36.78 -4.25 5.51
CA VAL A 224 -37.09 -5.47 6.27
C VAL A 224 -38.21 -5.32 7.31
N TRP A 225 -38.31 -4.17 7.98
CA TRP A 225 -39.31 -3.92 9.03
C TRP A 225 -40.72 -3.62 8.51
N GLU A 226 -40.86 -3.24 7.23
CA GLU A 226 -42.14 -2.97 6.57
C GLU A 226 -42.71 -4.19 5.83
N GLN A 227 -41.95 -5.27 5.72
CA GLN A 227 -42.38 -6.46 5.00
C GLN A 227 -43.57 -7.09 5.74
N ALA A 228 -44.72 -7.21 5.05
CA ALA A 228 -45.98 -7.72 5.60
C ALA A 228 -45.76 -9.04 6.34
N ASP A 229 -46.28 -9.12 7.58
CA ASP A 229 -46.16 -10.20 8.56
C ASP A 229 -45.15 -11.25 8.15
N SER A 230 -43.88 -10.98 8.43
CA SER A 230 -42.70 -11.83 8.25
C SER A 230 -43.02 -13.30 7.95
N LYS A 231 -43.52 -13.60 6.74
CA LYS A 231 -43.53 -14.95 6.20
C LYS A 231 -42.07 -15.26 6.14
N GLN A 232 -41.63 -16.03 7.12
CA GLN A 232 -40.26 -16.24 7.50
C GLN A 232 -39.51 -16.43 6.18
N GLU A 233 -38.72 -15.43 5.77
CA GLU A 233 -38.24 -15.40 4.39
C GLU A 233 -37.37 -16.63 4.20
N ALA A 234 -37.78 -17.53 3.30
CA ALA A 234 -37.06 -18.78 3.12
C ALA A 234 -35.60 -18.48 2.77
N PRO A 235 -34.63 -19.25 3.29
CA PRO A 235 -33.20 -19.02 3.06
C PRO A 235 -32.80 -19.48 1.65
N LYS A 236 -33.36 -18.84 0.63
CA LYS A 236 -33.16 -19.12 -0.79
C LYS A 236 -32.90 -17.81 -1.51
N ALA A 237 -32.14 -17.88 -2.61
CA ALA A 237 -31.91 -16.70 -3.44
C ALA A 237 -33.23 -16.17 -3.99
N ARG A 238 -33.40 -14.84 -3.92
CA ARG A 238 -34.52 -14.11 -4.53
C ARG A 238 -34.03 -12.79 -5.11
N ALA A 239 -34.80 -12.25 -6.05
CA ALA A 239 -34.68 -10.89 -6.51
C ALA A 239 -34.81 -9.91 -5.33
N MET A 240 -34.10 -8.78 -5.40
CA MET A 240 -34.34 -7.67 -4.49
C MET A 240 -35.60 -6.92 -4.93
N ARG A 241 -36.41 -6.44 -3.98
CA ARG A 241 -37.61 -5.64 -4.31
C ARG A 241 -37.25 -4.21 -4.69
N GLY A 242 -36.16 -3.69 -4.13
CA GLY A 242 -35.61 -2.38 -4.44
C GLY A 242 -34.38 -2.09 -3.58
N LEU A 243 -34.02 -0.81 -3.49
CA LEU A 243 -32.82 -0.35 -2.80
C LEU A 243 -32.92 -0.51 -1.28
N THR A 244 -34.02 -0.10 -0.64
CA THR A 244 -34.17 -0.20 0.82
C THR A 244 -34.28 -1.65 1.30
N ASP A 245 -34.90 -2.54 0.52
CA ASP A 245 -34.85 -4.00 0.75
C ASP A 245 -33.40 -4.51 0.72
N TYR A 246 -32.59 -4.08 -0.26
CA TYR A 246 -31.17 -4.44 -0.35
C TYR A 246 -30.30 -3.83 0.76
N LEU A 247 -30.56 -2.58 1.15
CA LEU A 247 -29.83 -1.94 2.25
C LEU A 247 -30.12 -2.63 3.59
N THR A 248 -31.28 -3.26 3.72
CA THR A 248 -31.73 -3.96 4.93
C THR A 248 -31.73 -5.49 4.78
N TRP A 249 -30.91 -6.02 3.86
CA TRP A 249 -30.86 -7.44 3.54
C TRP A 249 -30.55 -8.32 4.75
N ARG A 250 -31.45 -9.27 5.06
CA ARG A 250 -31.25 -10.25 6.14
C ARG A 250 -30.44 -11.46 5.66
N SER A 251 -29.12 -11.31 5.63
CA SER A 251 -28.21 -12.39 5.23
C SER A 251 -28.15 -13.56 6.23
N ARG A 252 -28.61 -13.37 7.46
CA ARG A 252 -28.66 -14.38 8.53
C ARG A 252 -30.05 -14.42 9.18
N HIS A 253 -30.50 -15.64 9.50
CA HIS A 253 -31.57 -15.83 10.47
C HIS A 253 -30.95 -15.86 11.86
N VAL A 254 -31.34 -14.90 12.68
CA VAL A 254 -30.91 -14.75 14.05
C VAL A 254 -32.13 -14.64 14.95
N ARG A 255 -32.08 -15.27 16.12
CA ARG A 255 -33.01 -15.03 17.23
C ARG A 255 -32.21 -14.96 18.52
N LEU A 256 -32.10 -13.77 19.09
CA LEU A 256 -31.41 -13.54 20.36
C LEU A 256 -32.20 -14.14 21.52
N ILE A 257 -31.49 -14.65 22.53
CA ILE A 257 -32.07 -15.17 23.76
C ILE A 257 -31.67 -14.22 24.90
N PRO A 258 -32.54 -13.28 25.30
CA PRO A 258 -32.23 -12.35 26.37
C PRO A 258 -32.19 -13.06 27.72
N GLN A 259 -31.25 -12.65 28.57
CA GLN A 259 -31.21 -12.97 29.98
C GLN A 259 -32.17 -12.06 30.77
N GLU A 260 -32.33 -12.31 32.07
CA GLU A 260 -33.23 -11.52 32.93
C GLU A 260 -32.86 -10.03 32.99
N ASP A 261 -31.57 -9.71 32.90
CA ASP A 261 -31.03 -8.35 32.88
C ASP A 261 -31.04 -7.70 31.48
N GLY A 262 -31.52 -8.42 30.46
CA GLY A 262 -31.55 -7.99 29.07
C GLY A 262 -30.24 -8.15 28.30
N SER A 263 -29.18 -8.63 28.96
CA SER A 263 -27.96 -9.03 28.26
C SER A 263 -28.20 -10.29 27.41
N VAL A 264 -27.35 -10.51 26.41
CA VAL A 264 -27.47 -11.64 25.48
C VAL A 264 -26.18 -12.43 25.50
N SER A 265 -26.25 -13.73 25.81
CA SER A 265 -25.11 -14.65 25.72
C SER A 265 -25.24 -15.67 24.59
N GLU A 266 -26.47 -16.02 24.23
CA GLU A 266 -26.80 -17.10 23.32
C GLU A 266 -27.87 -16.66 22.31
N MET A 267 -27.89 -17.32 21.16
CA MET A 267 -28.87 -17.08 20.11
C MET A 267 -29.10 -18.35 19.27
N HIS A 268 -30.17 -18.37 18.48
CA HIS A 268 -30.25 -19.26 17.33
C HIS A 268 -29.68 -18.57 16.10
N PHE A 269 -28.89 -19.29 15.29
CA PHE A 269 -28.16 -18.72 14.16
C PHE A 269 -28.15 -19.65 12.94
N SER A 270 -28.55 -19.14 11.77
CA SER A 270 -28.47 -19.84 10.48
C SER A 270 -28.23 -18.87 9.33
N GLN A 271 -27.87 -19.41 8.17
CA GLN A 271 -27.90 -18.73 6.89
C GLN A 271 -29.33 -18.26 6.59
N GLY A 272 -29.47 -16.96 6.31
CA GLY A 272 -30.69 -16.33 5.79
C GLY A 272 -30.62 -16.21 4.27
N LEU A 273 -30.97 -15.04 3.75
CA LEU A 273 -30.96 -14.78 2.31
C LEU A 273 -29.53 -14.75 1.75
N PRO A 274 -29.20 -15.55 0.72
CA PRO A 274 -28.00 -15.33 -0.08
C PRO A 274 -28.02 -13.93 -0.69
N THR A 275 -26.85 -13.31 -0.86
CA THR A 275 -26.72 -12.00 -1.55
C THR A 275 -27.33 -12.09 -2.96
N PRO A 276 -28.16 -11.12 -3.39
CA PRO A 276 -28.87 -11.20 -4.66
C PRO A 276 -27.91 -11.06 -5.85
N GLU A 277 -28.15 -11.81 -6.92
CA GLU A 277 -27.35 -11.76 -8.15
C GLU A 277 -27.62 -10.48 -8.97
N GLU A 278 -28.83 -9.94 -8.86
CA GLU A 278 -29.34 -8.83 -9.67
C GLU A 278 -28.80 -7.46 -9.28
N MET A 279 -28.12 -7.35 -8.13
CA MET A 279 -27.55 -6.09 -7.69
C MET A 279 -26.11 -6.02 -8.23
N PRO A 280 -25.86 -5.35 -9.37
CA PRO A 280 -24.57 -5.43 -10.05
C PRO A 280 -23.45 -4.72 -9.28
N ARG A 281 -23.78 -3.72 -8.44
CA ARG A 281 -22.81 -2.86 -7.74
C ARG A 281 -23.34 -2.27 -6.44
N GLU A 282 -22.71 -2.62 -5.31
CA GLU A 282 -23.01 -2.08 -3.99
C GLU A 282 -22.79 -0.56 -4.04
N PRO A 283 -23.84 0.26 -3.78
CA PRO A 283 -23.76 1.71 -3.95
C PRO A 283 -22.57 2.36 -3.25
N TYR A 284 -22.18 1.85 -2.09
CA TYR A 284 -21.09 2.43 -1.30
C TYR A 284 -19.71 1.83 -1.59
N PHE A 285 -19.60 0.91 -2.55
CA PHE A 285 -18.31 0.39 -2.99
C PHE A 285 -17.75 1.20 -4.15
N ALA A 286 -16.43 1.35 -4.15
CA ALA A 286 -15.68 1.65 -5.36
C ALA A 286 -15.35 0.36 -6.12
N TYR A 287 -15.20 0.46 -7.44
CA TYR A 287 -14.88 -0.67 -8.28
C TYR A 287 -13.67 -0.40 -9.18
N ARG A 288 -12.89 -1.45 -9.42
CA ARG A 288 -11.82 -1.47 -10.42
C ARG A 288 -12.07 -2.57 -11.45
N LEU A 289 -11.52 -2.41 -12.63
CA LEU A 289 -11.50 -3.46 -13.65
C LEU A 289 -10.20 -4.28 -13.52
N ASN A 290 -10.29 -5.59 -13.72
CA ASN A 290 -9.12 -6.43 -13.92
C ASN A 290 -8.66 -6.38 -15.39
N LYS A 291 -7.70 -7.22 -15.77
CA LYS A 291 -7.19 -7.31 -17.16
C LYS A 291 -8.20 -7.87 -18.16
N ASP A 292 -9.26 -8.54 -17.68
CA ASP A 292 -10.32 -9.16 -18.48
C ASP A 292 -11.60 -8.31 -18.46
N ASP A 293 -11.49 -7.03 -18.10
CA ASP A 293 -12.62 -6.09 -17.93
C ASP A 293 -13.69 -6.53 -16.92
N LYS A 294 -13.36 -7.51 -16.06
CA LYS A 294 -14.20 -7.92 -14.94
C LYS A 294 -14.12 -6.89 -13.83
N MET A 295 -15.29 -6.41 -13.42
CA MET A 295 -15.44 -5.48 -12.34
C MET A 295 -15.26 -6.17 -10.98
N LEU A 296 -14.37 -5.62 -10.16
CA LEU A 296 -14.05 -6.12 -8.83
C LEU A 296 -14.16 -4.96 -7.83
N PRO A 297 -14.80 -5.16 -6.67
CA PRO A 297 -14.78 -4.15 -5.61
C PRO A 297 -13.34 -3.83 -5.20
N VAL A 298 -13.10 -2.56 -4.90
CA VAL A 298 -11.88 -2.13 -4.21
C VAL A 298 -11.87 -2.72 -2.81
N ARG A 299 -10.74 -3.33 -2.42
CA ARG A 299 -10.58 -4.00 -1.12
C ARG A 299 -9.46 -3.32 -0.34
N LEU A 300 -9.66 -3.22 0.96
CA LEU A 300 -8.60 -2.86 1.91
C LEU A 300 -7.84 -4.12 2.29
N SER A 301 -6.54 -4.01 2.46
CA SER A 301 -5.71 -5.12 2.89
C SER A 301 -4.54 -4.63 3.72
N PHE A 302 -4.17 -5.42 4.74
CA PHE A 302 -3.03 -5.09 5.60
C PHE A 302 -1.71 -5.01 4.80
N ALA A 303 -1.61 -5.78 3.71
CA ALA A 303 -0.42 -5.81 2.86
C ALA A 303 -0.29 -4.61 1.90
N ARG A 304 -1.30 -3.74 1.80
CA ARG A 304 -1.35 -2.65 0.83
C ARG A 304 -1.93 -1.38 1.44
N SER A 305 -1.12 -0.33 1.52
CA SER A 305 -1.53 0.98 2.04
C SER A 305 -2.80 1.51 1.37
N CYS A 306 -3.77 1.97 2.17
CA CYS A 306 -5.10 2.36 1.70
C CYS A 306 -5.09 3.47 0.65
N TRP A 307 -4.20 4.47 0.79
CA TRP A 307 -4.09 5.58 -0.16
C TRP A 307 -3.82 5.11 -1.61
N ARG A 308 -3.24 3.92 -1.80
CA ARG A 308 -3.03 3.33 -3.13
C ARG A 308 -4.32 2.93 -3.82
N GLU A 309 -5.44 2.90 -3.10
CA GLU A 309 -6.76 2.69 -3.65
C GLU A 309 -7.46 4.00 -4.03
N THR A 310 -6.95 5.17 -3.61
CA THR A 310 -7.56 6.49 -3.89
C THR A 310 -7.83 6.72 -5.37
N ALA A 311 -6.90 6.31 -6.23
CA ALA A 311 -7.06 6.42 -7.68
C ALA A 311 -8.23 5.57 -8.21
N ASN A 312 -8.52 4.41 -7.58
CA ASN A 312 -9.67 3.60 -7.92
C ASN A 312 -10.99 4.22 -7.40
N LEU A 313 -10.95 4.96 -6.29
CA LEU A 313 -12.14 5.65 -5.74
C LEU A 313 -12.64 6.79 -6.63
N LEU A 314 -11.73 7.41 -7.39
CA LEU A 314 -11.98 8.61 -8.18
C LEU A 314 -12.08 8.35 -9.69
N ARG A 315 -12.06 7.08 -10.11
CA ARG A 315 -11.99 6.70 -11.52
C ARG A 315 -13.32 6.90 -12.24
N LEU A 316 -13.32 7.82 -13.21
CA LEU A 316 -14.48 8.20 -14.04
C LEU A 316 -14.62 7.40 -15.36
N ALA A 317 -13.53 6.86 -15.90
CA ALA A 317 -13.48 6.40 -17.29
C ALA A 317 -12.83 5.03 -17.53
N GLU A 318 -13.28 4.41 -18.62
CA GLU A 318 -12.81 3.15 -19.19
C GLU A 318 -11.95 3.42 -20.44
N PHE A 319 -10.93 2.58 -20.64
CA PHE A 319 -10.28 2.40 -21.94
C PHE A 319 -10.38 0.91 -22.28
N THR A 320 -11.23 0.56 -23.23
CA THR A 320 -11.39 -0.83 -23.71
C THR A 320 -11.10 -0.85 -25.20
N LYS A 321 -10.06 -1.58 -25.61
CA LYS A 321 -9.73 -1.84 -27.04
C LYS A 321 -9.84 -0.59 -27.94
N GLY A 322 -9.28 0.54 -27.50
CA GLY A 322 -9.28 1.79 -28.27
C GLY A 322 -10.59 2.58 -28.28
N LYS A 323 -11.62 2.20 -27.50
CA LYS A 323 -12.84 2.98 -27.29
C LYS A 323 -12.96 3.43 -25.84
N ILE A 324 -13.31 4.70 -25.64
CA ILE A 324 -13.62 5.27 -24.33
C ILE A 324 -15.12 5.12 -24.11
N ALA A 325 -15.51 4.30 -23.13
CA ALA A 325 -16.88 4.26 -22.62
C ALA A 325 -16.91 4.91 -21.23
N THR A 326 -17.76 5.91 -21.04
CA THR A 326 -17.92 6.57 -19.73
C THR A 326 -18.75 5.70 -18.80
N LYS A 327 -18.09 4.93 -17.93
CA LYS A 327 -18.73 4.17 -16.86
C LYS A 327 -18.22 4.65 -15.50
N ASP A 328 -19.09 5.33 -14.76
CA ASP A 328 -18.77 5.84 -13.43
C ASP A 328 -18.66 4.67 -12.43
N LEU A 329 -17.44 4.38 -11.96
CA LEU A 329 -17.09 3.28 -11.04
C LEU A 329 -16.91 3.74 -9.59
N ARG A 330 -17.12 5.03 -9.34
CA ARG A 330 -16.96 5.66 -8.03
C ARG A 330 -18.11 5.27 -7.10
N PRO A 331 -17.95 5.34 -5.77
CA PRO A 331 -19.03 5.11 -4.82
C PRO A 331 -20.10 6.21 -4.88
N ALA A 332 -21.29 5.90 -4.39
CA ALA A 332 -22.50 6.71 -4.49
C ALA A 332 -22.30 8.17 -4.05
N GLY A 333 -21.63 8.42 -2.93
CA GLY A 333 -21.40 9.79 -2.45
C GLY A 333 -20.55 10.62 -3.41
N ILE A 334 -19.46 10.05 -3.95
CA ILE A 334 -18.60 10.73 -4.93
C ILE A 334 -19.35 10.94 -6.25
N GLN A 335 -20.17 9.98 -6.68
CA GLN A 335 -21.03 10.18 -7.85
C GLN A 335 -22.04 11.32 -7.63
N LEU A 336 -22.58 11.48 -6.42
CA LEU A 336 -23.53 12.57 -6.09
C LEU A 336 -22.83 13.92 -6.12
N LEU A 337 -21.66 14.03 -5.48
CA LEU A 337 -20.83 15.23 -5.53
C LEU A 337 -20.55 15.67 -6.96
N ALA A 338 -20.23 14.72 -7.86
CA ALA A 338 -20.01 15.03 -9.28
C ALA A 338 -21.25 15.57 -10.02
N THR A 339 -22.44 15.51 -9.43
CA THR A 339 -23.66 16.12 -9.97
C THR A 339 -23.94 17.53 -9.45
N LEU A 340 -23.28 17.96 -8.37
CA LEU A 340 -23.53 19.23 -7.71
C LEU A 340 -22.95 20.42 -8.50
N ASP A 341 -23.47 21.63 -8.24
CA ASP A 341 -22.89 22.88 -8.75
C ASP A 341 -21.54 23.12 -8.07
N ASN A 342 -20.54 23.56 -8.84
CA ASN A 342 -19.19 23.86 -8.36
C ASN A 342 -19.20 24.85 -7.17
N ARG A 343 -20.17 25.78 -7.11
CA ARG A 343 -20.31 26.73 -5.99
C ARG A 343 -20.65 26.04 -4.68
N VAL A 344 -21.51 25.01 -4.74
CA VAL A 344 -21.86 24.20 -3.57
C VAL A 344 -20.64 23.38 -3.16
N LEU A 345 -19.98 22.73 -4.12
CA LEU A 345 -18.79 21.92 -3.84
C LEU A 345 -17.65 22.73 -3.23
N SER A 346 -17.41 23.97 -3.68
CA SER A 346 -16.34 24.82 -3.15
C SER A 346 -16.57 25.27 -1.70
N GLY A 347 -17.81 25.20 -1.20
CA GLY A 347 -18.14 25.50 0.19
C GLY A 347 -17.99 24.30 1.13
N LEU A 348 -17.69 23.11 0.62
CA LEU A 348 -17.60 21.89 1.42
C LEU A 348 -16.15 21.51 1.70
N THR A 349 -15.86 21.16 2.96
CA THR A 349 -14.62 20.48 3.34
C THR A 349 -14.89 18.98 3.33
N LEU A 350 -14.31 18.24 2.37
CA LEU A 350 -14.67 16.86 2.11
C LEU A 350 -13.53 15.89 2.44
N ASN A 351 -13.88 14.82 3.14
CA ASN A 351 -13.05 13.63 3.30
C ASN A 351 -13.85 12.40 2.87
N CYS A 352 -13.15 11.29 2.63
CA CYS A 352 -13.75 9.98 2.46
C CYS A 352 -13.30 9.06 3.59
N GLN A 353 -14.27 8.48 4.30
CA GLN A 353 -14.04 7.39 5.21
C GLN A 353 -14.17 6.06 4.46
N LEU A 354 -13.20 5.16 4.64
CA LEU A 354 -13.17 3.84 4.06
C LEU A 354 -13.16 2.78 5.16
N ILE A 355 -14.21 1.96 5.18
CA ILE A 355 -14.37 0.86 6.13
C ILE A 355 -14.46 -0.45 5.37
N GLY A 356 -13.68 -1.45 5.79
CA GLY A 356 -13.70 -2.75 5.12
C GLY A 356 -13.18 -3.87 6.00
N LEU A 357 -13.55 -5.10 5.63
CA LEU A 357 -13.07 -6.34 6.23
C LEU A 357 -12.13 -7.03 5.24
N ASP A 358 -10.88 -7.23 5.63
CA ASP A 358 -9.92 -8.11 4.93
C ASP A 358 -10.07 -9.54 5.47
N ASN A 359 -10.14 -10.49 4.55
CA ASN A 359 -10.41 -11.88 4.87
C ASN A 359 -9.75 -12.82 3.85
N ASN A 360 -9.35 -13.99 4.33
CA ASN A 360 -8.94 -15.10 3.48
C ASN A 360 -9.96 -16.24 3.60
N LYS A 361 -10.79 -16.38 2.57
CA LYS A 361 -11.97 -17.29 2.58
C LYS A 361 -12.87 -16.96 3.78
N ALA A 362 -13.11 -17.92 4.66
CA ALA A 362 -13.94 -17.76 5.86
C ALA A 362 -13.19 -17.17 7.07
N ASN A 363 -11.90 -16.84 6.93
CA ASN A 363 -11.10 -16.33 8.03
C ASN A 363 -10.97 -14.80 7.96
N PRO A 364 -11.51 -14.04 8.94
CA PRO A 364 -11.23 -12.61 9.03
C PRO A 364 -9.74 -12.40 9.37
N LEU A 365 -9.11 -11.42 8.72
CA LEU A 365 -7.70 -11.08 8.94
C LEU A 365 -7.56 -9.75 9.68
N SER A 366 -8.28 -8.72 9.21
CA SER A 366 -8.22 -7.36 9.75
C SER A 366 -9.46 -6.57 9.32
N TRP A 367 -9.79 -5.50 10.03
CA TRP A 367 -10.71 -4.47 9.56
C TRP A 367 -10.01 -3.13 9.55
N PHE A 368 -10.56 -2.20 8.78
CA PHE A 368 -9.94 -0.91 8.51
C PHE A 368 -10.93 0.22 8.75
N ASN A 369 -10.39 1.36 9.15
CA ASN A 369 -11.07 2.65 9.18
C ASN A 369 -10.06 3.69 8.72
N GLU A 370 -10.08 4.00 7.44
CA GLU A 370 -9.11 4.88 6.82
C GLU A 370 -9.82 6.16 6.39
N ARG A 371 -9.14 7.30 6.53
CA ARG A 371 -9.65 8.58 6.03
C ARG A 371 -8.71 9.12 4.98
N LEU A 372 -9.30 9.54 3.87
CA LEU A 372 -8.57 10.13 2.75
C LEU A 372 -9.13 11.52 2.47
N PRO A 373 -8.27 12.52 2.22
CA PRO A 373 -8.75 13.81 1.74
C PRO A 373 -9.46 13.62 0.40
N LEU A 374 -10.54 14.37 0.19
CA LEU A 374 -11.27 14.38 -1.08
C LEU A 374 -11.20 15.78 -1.72
N PRO A 375 -10.12 16.10 -2.47
CA PRO A 375 -10.02 17.37 -3.18
C PRO A 375 -11.17 17.54 -4.18
N VAL A 376 -11.89 18.66 -4.08
CA VAL A 376 -13.08 18.94 -4.89
C VAL A 376 -12.79 18.87 -6.40
N ASN A 377 -11.62 19.34 -6.83
CA ASN A 377 -11.19 19.30 -8.24
C ASN A 377 -11.06 17.88 -8.81
N LEU A 378 -10.85 16.85 -7.97
CA LEU A 378 -10.81 15.45 -8.39
C LEU A 378 -12.20 14.81 -8.51
N VAL A 379 -13.24 15.52 -8.04
CA VAL A 379 -14.64 15.10 -8.08
C VAL A 379 -15.43 15.84 -9.16
N GLN A 380 -14.99 17.04 -9.51
CA GLN A 380 -15.59 17.92 -10.52
C GLN A 380 -15.75 17.24 -11.90
N LYS A 381 -16.75 17.68 -12.66
CA LYS A 381 -17.02 17.20 -14.02
C LYS A 381 -15.83 17.52 -14.94
N ASP A 382 -15.05 16.49 -15.29
CA ASP A 382 -14.00 16.51 -16.33
C ASP A 382 -14.58 16.77 -17.74
N ALA A 383 -15.16 17.94 -17.95
CA ALA A 383 -15.60 18.39 -19.27
C ALA A 383 -15.33 19.88 -19.55
N ALA A 384 -15.17 20.72 -18.52
CA ALA A 384 -14.99 22.16 -18.73
C ALA A 384 -13.53 22.61 -18.97
N LEU A 385 -12.54 21.84 -18.48
CA LEU A 385 -11.13 22.26 -18.46
C LEU A 385 -10.21 21.46 -19.38
N GLY A 386 -10.68 20.39 -20.03
CA GLY A 386 -9.84 19.54 -20.90
C GLY A 386 -8.73 18.74 -20.18
N ILE A 387 -8.57 18.89 -18.87
CA ILE A 387 -7.57 18.21 -18.04
C ILE A 387 -8.29 17.18 -17.16
N ASN A 388 -8.01 15.89 -17.38
CA ASN A 388 -8.57 14.79 -16.60
C ASN A 388 -7.70 14.54 -15.35
N HIS A 389 -8.03 15.20 -14.25
CA HIS A 389 -7.25 15.08 -13.01
C HIS A 389 -7.28 13.67 -12.41
N SER A 390 -8.38 12.93 -12.64
CA SER A 390 -8.47 11.53 -12.20
C SER A 390 -7.49 10.62 -12.95
N GLU A 391 -7.27 10.88 -14.24
CA GLU A 391 -6.28 10.17 -15.05
C GLU A 391 -4.85 10.51 -14.63
N LEU A 392 -4.57 11.77 -14.32
CA LEU A 392 -3.28 12.21 -13.80
C LEU A 392 -2.96 11.53 -12.47
N LEU A 393 -3.93 11.44 -11.56
CA LEU A 393 -3.78 10.70 -10.30
C LEU A 393 -3.48 9.21 -10.53
N VAL A 394 -4.22 8.57 -11.44
CA VAL A 394 -3.98 7.16 -11.84
C VAL A 394 -2.58 6.99 -12.43
N ASN A 395 -2.12 7.92 -13.27
CA ASN A 395 -0.79 7.87 -13.87
C ASN A 395 0.31 8.10 -12.82
N GLY A 396 0.11 9.00 -11.87
CA GLY A 396 0.98 9.17 -10.71
C GLY A 396 1.12 7.89 -9.89
N LEU A 397 0.00 7.20 -9.61
CA LEU A 397 0.03 5.92 -8.91
C LEU A 397 0.73 4.83 -9.72
N LYS A 398 0.45 4.72 -11.03
CA LYS A 398 1.15 3.80 -11.94
C LYS A 398 2.66 4.06 -11.97
N ASN A 399 3.08 5.33 -11.90
CA ASN A 399 4.49 5.68 -11.81
C ASN A 399 5.11 5.10 -10.54
N ALA A 400 4.47 5.31 -9.38
CA ALA A 400 4.93 4.77 -8.10
C ALA A 400 4.97 3.23 -8.09
N GLU A 401 3.98 2.56 -8.67
CA GLU A 401 3.98 1.09 -8.85
C GLU A 401 5.08 0.63 -9.81
N GLY A 402 5.34 1.39 -10.88
CA GLY A 402 6.43 1.13 -11.81
C GLY A 402 7.80 1.23 -11.14
N MET A 403 8.03 2.26 -10.33
CA MET A 403 9.29 2.41 -9.58
C MET A 403 9.46 1.30 -8.54
N PHE A 404 8.37 0.93 -7.84
CA PHE A 404 8.38 -0.20 -6.92
C PHE A 404 8.70 -1.52 -7.63
N TYR A 405 8.14 -1.75 -8.82
CA TYR A 405 8.43 -2.94 -9.61
C TYR A 405 9.92 -3.03 -9.98
N GLN A 406 10.58 -1.91 -10.30
CA GLN A 406 12.03 -1.89 -10.53
C GLN A 406 12.81 -2.20 -9.24
N LEU A 407 12.40 -1.65 -8.09
CA LEU A 407 12.95 -1.99 -6.79
C LEU A 407 12.82 -3.49 -6.49
N GLU A 408 11.64 -4.08 -6.69
CA GLU A 408 11.41 -5.50 -6.44
C GLU A 408 12.28 -6.38 -7.35
N ASN A 409 12.45 -6.00 -8.63
CA ASN A 409 13.35 -6.69 -9.55
C ASN A 409 14.81 -6.62 -9.12
N ALA A 410 15.26 -5.47 -8.61
CA ALA A 410 16.61 -5.34 -8.05
C ALA A 410 16.79 -6.24 -6.81
N ILE A 411 15.82 -6.25 -5.90
CA ILE A 411 15.81 -7.14 -4.73
C ILE A 411 15.79 -8.61 -5.15
N ARG A 412 15.10 -8.95 -6.24
CA ARG A 412 15.09 -10.31 -6.81
C ARG A 412 16.47 -10.72 -7.34
N VAL A 413 17.20 -9.81 -7.97
CA VAL A 413 18.59 -10.05 -8.38
C VAL A 413 19.49 -10.23 -7.16
N PHE A 414 19.33 -9.41 -6.13
CA PHE A 414 20.05 -9.58 -4.88
C PHE A 414 19.73 -10.94 -4.21
N ALA A 415 18.45 -11.30 -4.12
CA ALA A 415 17.98 -12.54 -3.50
C ALA A 415 18.56 -13.79 -4.17
N ARG A 416 18.73 -13.81 -5.50
CA ARG A 416 19.40 -14.91 -6.21
C ARG A 416 20.83 -15.13 -5.73
N HIS A 417 21.56 -14.06 -5.40
CA HIS A 417 22.93 -14.16 -4.90
C HIS A 417 23.01 -14.58 -3.44
N LEU A 418 21.91 -14.53 -2.68
CA LEU A 418 21.83 -15.08 -1.33
C LEU A 418 21.60 -16.59 -1.32
N LEU A 419 21.24 -17.19 -2.45
CA LEU A 419 20.87 -18.59 -2.58
C LEU A 419 21.95 -19.40 -3.32
N PRO A 420 21.93 -20.73 -3.23
CA PRO A 420 22.75 -21.60 -4.07
C PRO A 420 22.42 -21.42 -5.56
N ASP A 421 23.40 -21.70 -6.42
CA ASP A 421 23.20 -21.63 -7.87
C ASP A 421 22.15 -22.67 -8.29
N GLY A 422 21.26 -22.29 -9.20
CA GLY A 422 20.12 -23.12 -9.61
C GLY A 422 18.90 -23.09 -8.69
N ALA A 423 18.88 -22.22 -7.66
CA ALA A 423 17.71 -22.03 -6.80
C ALA A 423 16.43 -21.74 -7.61
N ARG A 424 15.33 -22.37 -7.21
CA ARG A 424 14.06 -22.28 -7.93
C ARG A 424 13.44 -20.90 -7.74
N MET A 425 12.64 -20.47 -8.72
CA MET A 425 11.97 -19.16 -8.66
C MET A 425 11.10 -18.98 -7.39
N GLN A 426 10.50 -20.06 -6.87
CA GLN A 426 9.73 -20.03 -5.63
C GLN A 426 10.59 -19.69 -4.40
N GLU A 427 11.82 -20.21 -4.32
CA GLU A 427 12.77 -19.93 -3.24
C GLU A 427 13.26 -18.49 -3.32
N VAL A 428 13.53 -18.01 -4.54
CA VAL A 428 13.88 -16.59 -4.78
C VAL A 428 12.74 -15.69 -4.35
N ASN A 429 11.50 -15.97 -4.75
CA ASN A 429 10.32 -15.18 -4.37
C ASN A 429 10.11 -15.18 -2.85
N ALA A 430 10.24 -16.33 -2.19
CA ALA A 430 10.16 -16.41 -0.74
C ALA A 430 11.23 -15.54 -0.06
N ARG A 431 12.44 -15.47 -0.62
CA ARG A 431 13.51 -14.61 -0.12
C ARG A 431 13.22 -13.13 -0.36
N VAL A 432 12.66 -12.74 -1.50
CA VAL A 432 12.18 -11.37 -1.77
C VAL A 432 11.12 -10.97 -0.74
N SER A 433 10.12 -11.85 -0.50
CA SER A 433 9.09 -11.61 0.51
C SER A 433 9.66 -11.50 1.92
N ALA A 434 10.72 -12.25 2.26
CA ALA A 434 11.40 -12.14 3.55
C ALA A 434 12.20 -10.83 3.70
N ILE A 435 12.82 -10.33 2.62
CA ILE A 435 13.49 -9.02 2.59
C ILE A 435 12.46 -7.89 2.76
N ASN A 436 11.28 -8.07 2.15
CA ASN A 436 10.12 -7.19 2.23
C ASN A 436 10.49 -5.72 1.91
N PRO A 437 10.79 -5.38 0.64
CA PRO A 437 11.06 -3.99 0.26
C PRO A 437 9.83 -3.08 0.39
N ASP A 438 8.62 -3.63 0.32
CA ASP A 438 7.35 -2.89 0.47
C ASP A 438 7.32 -2.05 1.76
N ARG A 439 7.76 -2.63 2.88
CA ARG A 439 7.77 -1.95 4.20
C ARG A 439 8.62 -0.68 4.23
N PHE A 440 9.57 -0.54 3.31
CA PHE A 440 10.43 0.62 3.22
C PHE A 440 10.00 1.60 2.12
N TYR A 441 9.23 1.15 1.12
CA TYR A 441 8.84 2.01 0.01
C TYR A 441 7.51 2.71 0.27
N TRP A 442 6.43 1.95 0.46
CA TRP A 442 5.07 2.49 0.48
C TRP A 442 4.78 3.47 1.62
N PRO A 443 5.21 3.23 2.87
CA PRO A 443 4.96 4.17 3.96
C PRO A 443 5.62 5.54 3.74
N ARG A 444 6.82 5.56 3.13
CA ARG A 444 7.56 6.81 2.85
C ARG A 444 6.90 7.68 1.79
N LEU A 445 6.01 7.12 0.98
CA LEU A 445 5.29 7.84 -0.05
C LEU A 445 3.95 8.41 0.41
N ASN A 446 3.44 8.08 1.60
CA ASN A 446 2.10 8.49 2.03
C ASN A 446 1.92 10.02 2.01
N GLU A 447 2.78 10.73 2.75
CA GLU A 447 2.73 12.20 2.83
C GLU A 447 2.97 12.85 1.47
N GLY A 448 3.95 12.35 0.71
CA GLY A 448 4.24 12.85 -0.62
C GLY A 448 3.09 12.65 -1.61
N PHE A 449 2.33 11.57 -1.46
CA PHE A 449 1.15 11.31 -2.30
C PHE A 449 0.02 12.27 -1.97
N GLU A 450 -0.23 12.54 -0.69
CA GLU A 450 -1.21 13.55 -0.28
C GLU A 450 -0.84 14.93 -0.83
N GLN A 451 0.42 15.35 -0.70
CA GLN A 451 0.91 16.60 -1.30
C GLN A 451 0.75 16.61 -2.82
N PHE A 452 1.05 15.50 -3.50
CA PHE A 452 0.82 15.35 -4.93
C PHE A 452 -0.66 15.52 -5.30
N MET A 453 -1.58 14.86 -4.59
CA MET A 453 -3.03 14.99 -4.82
C MET A 453 -3.52 16.44 -4.72
N TRP A 454 -3.05 17.18 -3.71
CA TRP A 454 -3.40 18.59 -3.56
C TRP A 454 -2.76 19.46 -4.65
N ALA A 455 -1.49 19.22 -4.99
CA ALA A 455 -0.76 19.98 -6.00
C ALA A 455 -1.29 19.79 -7.43
N LEU A 456 -1.93 18.65 -7.73
CA LEU A 456 -2.64 18.43 -8.99
C LEU A 456 -3.73 19.47 -9.24
N SER A 457 -4.26 20.13 -8.20
CA SER A 457 -5.27 21.20 -8.35
C SER A 457 -4.69 22.54 -8.82
N THR A 458 -3.39 22.76 -8.65
CA THR A 458 -2.75 24.05 -8.87
C THR A 458 -1.76 24.05 -10.03
N ASN A 459 -0.89 23.04 -10.14
CA ASN A 459 0.15 22.96 -11.17
C ASN A 459 0.52 21.50 -11.48
N THR A 460 -0.15 20.93 -12.48
CA THR A 460 -0.05 19.52 -12.85
C THR A 460 1.36 19.05 -13.22
N ASP A 461 2.07 19.81 -14.07
CA ASP A 461 3.35 19.35 -14.61
C ASP A 461 4.44 19.33 -13.55
N ASP A 462 4.50 20.38 -12.74
CA ASP A 462 5.42 20.47 -11.59
C ASP A 462 5.09 19.40 -10.54
N ALA A 463 3.80 19.17 -10.25
CA ALA A 463 3.35 18.12 -9.33
C ALA A 463 3.80 16.72 -9.79
N ASN A 464 3.61 16.39 -11.08
CA ASN A 464 4.04 15.12 -11.65
C ASN A 464 5.56 14.94 -11.63
N ALA A 465 6.32 15.98 -11.97
CA ALA A 465 7.78 15.94 -11.95
C ALA A 465 8.31 15.71 -10.52
N LYS A 466 7.80 16.47 -9.54
CA LYS A 466 8.15 16.32 -8.12
C LYS A 466 7.78 14.94 -7.58
N TRP A 467 6.57 14.46 -7.89
CA TRP A 467 6.12 13.13 -7.48
C TRP A 467 7.00 12.01 -8.04
N ARG A 468 7.37 12.10 -9.33
CA ARG A 468 8.26 11.13 -9.96
C ARG A 468 9.65 11.12 -9.30
N LEU A 469 10.23 12.30 -9.04
CA LEU A 469 11.52 12.40 -8.37
C LEU A 469 11.47 11.83 -6.96
N LEU A 470 10.38 12.08 -6.22
CA LEU A 470 10.17 11.50 -4.89
C LEU A 470 10.06 9.97 -4.94
N CYS A 471 9.33 9.40 -5.91
CA CYS A 471 9.24 7.96 -6.10
C CYS A 471 10.62 7.34 -6.38
N ILE A 472 11.42 7.97 -7.24
CA ILE A 472 12.77 7.53 -7.59
C ILE A 472 13.68 7.54 -6.35
N ASP A 473 13.74 8.65 -5.63
CA ASP A 473 14.56 8.78 -4.41
C ASP A 473 14.12 7.78 -3.32
N THR A 474 12.81 7.61 -3.17
CA THR A 474 12.24 6.65 -2.21
C THR A 474 12.57 5.21 -2.59
N ALA A 475 12.56 4.85 -3.87
CA ALA A 475 12.95 3.51 -4.33
C ALA A 475 14.41 3.20 -3.99
N MET A 476 15.33 4.15 -4.21
CA MET A 476 16.74 4.01 -3.84
C MET A 476 16.92 3.86 -2.32
N LYS A 477 16.31 4.75 -1.53
CA LYS A 477 16.35 4.67 -0.05
C LYS A 477 15.73 3.39 0.48
N ALA A 478 14.67 2.90 -0.16
CA ALA A 478 14.02 1.64 0.18
C ALA A 478 14.91 0.45 -0.12
N PHE A 479 15.62 0.43 -1.27
CA PHE A 479 16.62 -0.60 -1.57
C PHE A 479 17.72 -0.63 -0.51
N GLU A 480 18.26 0.54 -0.17
CA GLU A 480 19.31 0.66 0.84
C GLU A 480 18.84 0.18 2.23
N SER A 481 17.66 0.64 2.67
CA SER A 481 17.06 0.24 3.94
C SER A 481 16.75 -1.25 3.98
N ALA A 482 16.24 -1.79 2.86
CA ALA A 482 15.94 -3.20 2.73
C ALA A 482 17.20 -4.03 2.83
N THR A 483 18.33 -3.56 2.31
CA THR A 483 19.55 -4.37 2.17
C THR A 483 20.63 -4.13 3.23
N VAL A 484 20.44 -3.14 4.11
CA VAL A 484 21.47 -2.63 5.02
C VAL A 484 22.11 -3.70 5.90
N SER A 485 21.33 -4.66 6.41
CA SER A 485 21.81 -5.73 7.29
C SER A 485 22.82 -6.67 6.61
N TRP A 486 22.83 -6.71 5.28
CA TRP A 486 23.69 -7.58 4.48
C TRP A 486 24.97 -6.91 3.98
N ARG A 487 25.16 -5.61 4.21
CA ARG A 487 26.37 -4.87 3.76
C ARG A 487 27.67 -5.43 4.35
N TYR A 488 27.60 -6.03 5.54
CA TYR A 488 28.74 -6.62 6.24
C TYR A 488 29.00 -8.10 5.91
N SER A 489 28.23 -8.67 4.98
CA SER A 489 28.38 -10.07 4.58
C SER A 489 29.54 -10.28 3.59
N GLY A 490 29.83 -11.55 3.26
CA GLY A 490 30.93 -11.93 2.37
C GLY A 490 30.78 -11.46 0.91
N ALA A 491 31.80 -11.70 0.10
CA ALA A 491 31.98 -11.18 -1.24
C ALA A 491 30.82 -11.54 -2.20
N LYS A 492 30.25 -12.74 -2.10
CA LYS A 492 29.06 -13.17 -2.87
C LYS A 492 27.86 -12.23 -2.64
N VAL A 493 27.68 -11.76 -1.40
CA VAL A 493 26.60 -10.84 -1.04
C VAL A 493 26.90 -9.43 -1.57
N LYS A 494 28.15 -8.96 -1.44
CA LYS A 494 28.60 -7.67 -2.01
C LYS A 494 28.44 -7.64 -3.54
N LYS A 495 28.75 -8.73 -4.23
CA LYS A 495 28.47 -8.93 -5.67
C LYS A 495 27.00 -8.75 -5.98
N GLY A 496 26.13 -9.48 -5.26
CA GLY A 496 24.68 -9.39 -5.44
C GLY A 496 24.14 -7.99 -5.19
N LEU A 497 24.61 -7.30 -4.15
CA LEU A 497 24.23 -5.92 -3.83
C LEU A 497 24.66 -4.94 -4.92
N GLY A 498 25.92 -5.01 -5.37
CA GLY A 498 26.44 -4.14 -6.43
C GLY A 498 25.65 -4.27 -7.73
N LEU A 499 25.41 -5.50 -8.17
CA LEU A 499 24.62 -5.78 -9.38
C LEU A 499 23.18 -5.29 -9.27
N ALA A 500 22.53 -5.56 -8.14
CA ALA A 500 21.16 -5.13 -7.89
C ALA A 500 21.03 -3.60 -7.84
N SER A 501 21.95 -2.91 -7.15
CA SER A 501 21.98 -1.45 -7.08
C SER A 501 22.13 -0.82 -8.47
N GLN A 502 23.04 -1.35 -9.28
CA GLN A 502 23.25 -0.85 -10.64
C GLN A 502 22.02 -1.03 -11.52
N GLN A 503 21.40 -2.20 -11.45
CA GLN A 503 20.18 -2.47 -12.20
C GLN A 503 19.09 -1.48 -11.82
N LEU A 504 18.92 -1.22 -10.52
CA LEU A 504 17.95 -0.26 -10.03
C LEU A 504 18.25 1.15 -10.55
N GLU A 505 19.47 1.63 -10.39
CA GLU A 505 19.90 2.96 -10.83
C GLU A 505 19.67 3.17 -12.33
N ARG A 506 20.08 2.19 -13.15
CA ARG A 506 19.86 2.20 -14.60
C ARG A 506 18.37 2.27 -14.93
N ALA A 507 17.54 1.48 -14.25
CA ALA A 507 16.10 1.46 -14.48
C ALA A 507 15.39 2.75 -14.04
N LEU A 508 15.84 3.41 -12.97
CA LEU A 508 15.20 4.61 -12.43
C LEU A 508 15.65 5.90 -13.13
N TYR A 509 16.95 6.06 -13.38
CA TYR A 509 17.53 7.31 -13.91
C TYR A 509 17.89 7.26 -15.39
N GLY A 510 17.88 6.08 -16.03
CA GLY A 510 18.32 5.92 -17.42
C GLY A 510 19.82 6.19 -17.63
N ARG A 511 20.60 6.24 -16.55
CA ARG A 511 22.05 6.48 -16.57
C ARG A 511 22.76 5.59 -15.56
N GLU A 512 24.06 5.40 -15.75
CA GLU A 512 24.89 4.76 -14.73
C GLU A 512 25.12 5.71 -13.55
N TRP A 513 25.17 5.16 -12.34
CA TRP A 513 25.60 5.93 -11.19
C TRP A 513 27.05 6.34 -11.35
N GLN A 514 27.31 7.59 -10.96
CA GLN A 514 28.64 8.15 -10.84
C GLN A 514 28.74 8.70 -9.43
N LEU A 515 29.69 8.21 -8.64
CA LEU A 515 30.03 8.85 -7.37
C LEU A 515 30.45 10.28 -7.71
N ASN A 516 30.01 11.27 -6.93
CA ASN A 516 30.35 12.68 -7.13
C ASN A 516 31.85 12.82 -7.50
N GLN A 517 32.07 13.42 -8.67
CA GLN A 517 33.37 13.53 -9.32
C GLN A 517 34.18 14.63 -8.66
N TYR A 518 34.84 14.32 -7.55
CA TYR A 518 35.79 15.23 -6.94
C TYR A 518 37.05 14.47 -6.55
N TRP A 519 38.17 14.79 -7.20
CA TRP A 519 39.49 14.43 -6.73
C TRP A 519 40.00 15.57 -5.85
N SER A 520 40.52 15.22 -4.69
CA SER A 520 41.14 16.21 -3.81
C SER A 520 42.40 16.82 -4.45
N GLN A 521 42.71 18.06 -4.09
CA GLN A 521 43.81 18.82 -4.69
C GLN A 521 45.17 18.14 -4.46
N ASP A 522 45.37 17.49 -3.32
CA ASP A 522 46.55 16.69 -2.99
C ASP A 522 46.65 15.43 -3.87
N THR A 523 45.55 14.71 -4.11
CA THR A 523 45.51 13.59 -5.08
C THR A 523 45.94 14.05 -6.48
N LEU A 524 45.41 15.17 -6.96
CA LEU A 524 45.77 15.73 -8.27
C LEU A 524 47.25 16.14 -8.33
N THR A 525 47.73 16.82 -7.29
CA THR A 525 49.12 17.30 -7.21
C THR A 525 50.11 16.13 -7.21
N LEU A 526 49.83 15.08 -6.44
CA LEU A 526 50.68 13.90 -6.37
C LEU A 526 50.69 13.13 -7.70
N VAL A 527 49.53 12.88 -8.31
CA VAL A 527 49.46 12.15 -9.59
C VAL A 527 50.17 12.93 -10.71
N ALA A 528 49.98 14.24 -10.80
CA ALA A 528 50.70 15.08 -11.77
C ALA A 528 52.22 15.02 -11.57
N LYS A 529 52.70 14.92 -10.32
CA LYS A 529 54.13 14.77 -10.04
C LYS A 529 54.66 13.40 -10.42
N LEU A 530 53.89 12.34 -10.15
CA LEU A 530 54.22 10.97 -10.56
C LEU A 530 54.30 10.85 -12.09
N GLU A 531 53.37 11.49 -12.81
CA GLU A 531 53.38 11.64 -14.27
C GLU A 531 54.67 12.30 -14.77
N GLN A 532 55.06 13.42 -14.15
CA GLN A 532 56.30 14.11 -14.50
C GLN A 532 57.53 13.18 -14.37
N TRP A 533 57.59 12.37 -13.31
CA TRP A 533 58.70 11.44 -13.09
C TRP A 533 58.67 10.21 -14.01
N ALA A 534 57.49 9.80 -14.47
CA ALA A 534 57.30 8.69 -15.39
C ALA A 534 57.24 9.09 -16.87
N ASN A 535 57.63 10.32 -17.20
CA ASN A 535 57.66 10.82 -18.58
C ASN A 535 58.41 9.82 -19.51
N PRO A 536 57.78 9.34 -20.60
CA PRO A 536 58.38 8.39 -21.54
C PRO A 536 59.70 8.88 -22.17
N GLU A 537 59.85 10.19 -22.39
CA GLU A 537 61.04 10.77 -23.01
C GLU A 537 62.22 10.88 -22.04
N HIS A 538 61.94 11.21 -20.77
CA HIS A 538 62.94 11.45 -19.73
C HIS A 538 62.50 10.90 -18.36
N PRO A 539 62.45 9.57 -18.18
CA PRO A 539 61.99 8.97 -16.93
C PRO A 539 63.01 9.16 -15.82
N ASN A 540 62.56 9.62 -14.65
CA ASN A 540 63.41 9.70 -13.46
C ASN A 540 63.53 8.30 -12.80
N ARG A 541 64.42 7.48 -13.37
CA ARG A 541 64.56 6.06 -13.01
C ARG A 541 64.96 5.83 -11.56
N GLU A 542 65.72 6.75 -10.95
CA GLU A 542 66.12 6.65 -9.55
C GLU A 542 64.91 6.77 -8.62
N ILE A 543 64.08 7.79 -8.82
CA ILE A 543 62.87 8.01 -8.02
C ILE A 543 61.87 6.87 -8.23
N LEU A 544 61.63 6.45 -9.47
CA LEU A 544 60.73 5.32 -9.77
C LEU A 544 61.23 4.00 -9.16
N ALA A 545 62.53 3.74 -9.17
CA ALA A 545 63.10 2.56 -8.52
C ALA A 545 62.92 2.60 -6.99
N ALA A 546 63.12 3.76 -6.37
CA ALA A 546 62.88 3.97 -4.95
C ALA A 546 61.40 3.75 -4.57
N LEU A 547 60.48 4.37 -5.31
CA LEU A 547 59.02 4.20 -5.15
C LEU A 547 58.58 2.74 -5.32
N LYS A 548 59.12 2.04 -6.32
CA LYS A 548 58.81 0.62 -6.51
C LYS A 548 59.32 -0.23 -5.34
N LYS A 549 60.49 0.12 -4.78
CA LYS A 549 61.11 -0.58 -3.65
C LYS A 549 60.33 -0.37 -2.35
N SER A 550 59.62 0.74 -2.17
CA SER A 550 58.77 0.96 -0.99
C SER A 550 57.51 0.10 -0.93
N LEU A 551 57.20 -0.66 -1.99
CA LEU A 551 56.17 -1.70 -1.92
C LEU A 551 56.62 -2.95 -1.14
N ASP A 552 57.92 -3.08 -0.88
CA ASP A 552 58.48 -4.13 -0.04
C ASP A 552 58.33 -3.71 1.41
N GLN A 553 57.53 -4.43 2.21
CA GLN A 553 57.04 -4.06 3.56
C GLN A 553 58.13 -3.89 4.66
N GLN A 554 59.40 -3.74 4.29
CA GLN A 554 60.50 -3.51 5.22
C GLN A 554 60.53 -2.03 5.65
N LYS A 555 60.61 -1.73 6.94
CA LYS A 555 60.67 -0.33 7.44
C LYS A 555 61.79 0.51 6.79
N SER A 556 62.90 -0.11 6.41
CA SER A 556 64.04 0.54 5.77
C SER A 556 63.77 1.03 4.34
N THR A 557 62.85 0.41 3.60
CA THR A 557 62.51 0.80 2.22
C THR A 557 61.53 1.96 2.18
N HIS A 558 60.66 2.10 3.18
CA HIS A 558 59.75 3.24 3.34
C HIS A 558 60.50 4.54 3.60
N LEU A 559 61.58 4.50 4.40
CA LEU A 559 62.41 5.67 4.70
C LEU A 559 63.18 6.19 3.48
N ALA A 560 63.53 5.32 2.52
CA ALA A 560 64.27 5.67 1.32
C ALA A 560 63.46 6.53 0.32
N VAL A 561 62.13 6.53 0.42
CA VAL A 561 61.23 7.30 -0.46
C VAL A 561 60.86 8.67 0.13
N MET A 562 61.01 8.85 1.45
CA MET A 562 60.64 10.08 2.15
C MET A 562 61.31 11.35 1.61
N PRO A 563 62.60 11.36 1.20
CA PRO A 563 63.21 12.56 0.60
C PRO A 563 62.46 13.07 -0.64
N TYR A 564 61.77 12.19 -1.36
CA TYR A 564 61.05 12.50 -2.59
C TYR A 564 59.57 12.79 -2.37
N LEU A 565 58.91 12.06 -1.47
CA LEU A 565 57.45 12.19 -1.26
C LEU A 565 57.06 13.13 -0.11
N ALA A 566 57.90 13.36 0.91
CA ALA A 566 57.47 14.01 2.15
C ALA A 566 56.79 15.38 1.98
N HIS A 567 57.18 16.16 0.96
CA HIS A 567 56.60 17.47 0.66
C HIS A 567 55.30 17.42 -0.17
N LEU A 568 54.92 16.24 -0.66
CA LEU A 568 53.72 16.00 -1.49
C LEU A 568 52.64 15.24 -0.74
N LEU A 569 52.98 14.60 0.39
CA LEU A 569 52.04 13.82 1.17
C LEU A 569 51.14 14.73 2.01
N SER A 570 49.94 14.24 2.30
CA SER A 570 48.97 14.86 3.20
C SER A 570 49.50 14.93 4.64
N ASP A 571 49.09 15.95 5.39
CA ASP A 571 49.36 16.03 6.83
C ASP A 571 48.60 14.96 7.64
N ASP A 572 47.55 14.37 7.06
CA ASP A 572 46.85 13.22 7.64
C ASP A 572 47.69 11.94 7.41
N LEU A 573 48.16 11.33 8.50
CA LEU A 573 49.04 10.16 8.48
C LEU A 573 48.44 8.98 7.69
N LYS A 574 47.14 8.71 7.81
CA LYS A 574 46.50 7.60 7.08
C LYS A 574 46.44 7.90 5.59
N ARG A 575 46.12 9.14 5.22
CA ARG A 575 46.14 9.57 3.82
C ARG A 575 47.55 9.52 3.23
N ALA A 576 48.55 10.00 3.98
CA ALA A 576 49.96 9.95 3.58
C ALA A 576 50.44 8.52 3.31
N GLU A 577 50.08 7.56 4.18
CA GLU A 577 50.38 6.14 3.97
C GLU A 577 49.73 5.59 2.70
N THR A 578 48.46 5.92 2.44
CA THR A 578 47.76 5.54 1.21
C THR A 578 48.42 6.15 -0.03
N GLN A 579 48.76 7.43 0.01
CA GLN A 579 49.43 8.16 -1.07
C GLN A 579 50.79 7.54 -1.41
N ALA A 580 51.62 7.27 -0.40
CA ALA A 580 52.92 6.61 -0.59
C ALA A 580 52.77 5.19 -1.17
N PHE A 581 51.77 4.44 -0.71
CA PHE A 581 51.48 3.11 -1.25
C PHE A 581 51.04 3.17 -2.73
N VAL A 582 50.12 4.07 -3.07
CA VAL A 582 49.64 4.26 -4.46
C VAL A 582 50.76 4.76 -5.36
N ALA A 583 51.64 5.64 -4.89
CA ALA A 583 52.83 6.08 -5.62
C ALA A 583 53.79 4.91 -5.93
N GLY A 584 53.94 3.97 -4.99
CA GLY A 584 54.68 2.72 -5.23
C GLY A 584 54.01 1.82 -6.27
N LEU A 585 52.68 1.68 -6.22
CA LEU A 585 51.91 0.94 -7.24
C LEU A 585 52.07 1.56 -8.63
N PHE A 586 51.99 2.89 -8.73
CA PHE A 586 52.21 3.64 -9.96
C PHE A 586 53.61 3.40 -10.54
N ALA A 587 54.66 3.47 -9.71
CA ALA A 587 56.02 3.18 -10.16
C ALA A 587 56.20 1.73 -10.63
N SER A 588 55.36 0.81 -10.14
CA SER A 588 55.36 -0.57 -10.58
C SER A 588 54.64 -0.77 -11.93
N HIS A 589 53.64 0.06 -12.24
CA HIS A 589 52.80 0.04 -13.45
C HIS A 589 52.35 1.46 -13.82
N ASN A 590 53.07 2.11 -14.74
CA ASN A 590 52.87 3.53 -15.06
C ASN A 590 51.92 3.78 -16.25
N THR A 591 51.24 2.75 -16.78
CA THR A 591 50.22 2.94 -17.83
C THR A 591 49.00 3.65 -17.25
N LEU A 592 48.74 4.86 -17.73
CA LEU A 592 47.75 5.78 -17.20
C LEU A 592 46.44 5.78 -18.00
N TYR A 593 45.36 6.01 -17.27
CA TYR A 593 44.03 6.15 -17.83
C TYR A 593 43.71 7.64 -18.06
N PHE A 594 43.63 8.06 -19.33
CA PHE A 594 43.57 9.48 -19.74
C PHE A 594 42.17 10.00 -20.16
N SER A 595 41.09 9.38 -19.70
CA SER A 595 39.72 9.84 -20.01
C SER A 595 39.17 10.79 -18.95
N GLU A 596 38.26 11.68 -19.35
CA GLU A 596 37.42 12.48 -18.44
C GLU A 596 36.46 11.61 -17.61
N LYS A 597 36.09 10.43 -18.11
CA LYS A 597 35.21 9.49 -17.40
C LYS A 597 36.03 8.64 -16.43
N HIS A 598 35.76 8.68 -15.14
CA HIS A 598 36.52 7.91 -14.14
C HIS A 598 36.50 6.40 -14.40
N GLN A 599 37.58 5.71 -14.07
CA GLN A 599 37.65 4.26 -14.10
C GLN A 599 37.99 3.70 -12.71
N SER A 600 37.06 2.98 -12.09
CA SER A 600 37.35 2.31 -10.82
C SER A 600 38.30 1.12 -11.04
N PHE A 601 38.98 0.69 -9.97
CA PHE A 601 39.81 -0.52 -10.02
C PHE A 601 38.99 -1.76 -10.41
N GLY A 602 37.73 -1.83 -9.99
CA GLY A 602 36.81 -2.89 -10.41
C GLY A 602 36.60 -2.94 -11.93
N LYS A 603 36.45 -1.78 -12.59
CA LYS A 603 36.32 -1.71 -14.04
C LYS A 603 37.60 -2.10 -14.77
N ALA A 604 38.77 -1.66 -14.29
CA ALA A 604 40.06 -2.08 -14.83
C ALA A 604 40.24 -3.60 -14.72
N TRP A 605 39.86 -4.17 -13.56
CA TRP A 605 39.90 -5.62 -13.35
C TRP A 605 38.92 -6.38 -14.25
N GLN A 606 37.74 -5.81 -14.53
CA GLN A 606 36.78 -6.40 -15.47
C GLN A 606 37.36 -6.52 -16.87
N ILE A 607 38.00 -5.46 -17.38
CA ILE A 607 38.65 -5.45 -18.69
C ILE A 607 39.74 -6.54 -18.73
N CYS A 608 40.46 -6.71 -17.62
CA CYS A 608 41.47 -7.75 -17.47
C CYS A 608 40.88 -9.16 -17.49
N ASP A 609 39.71 -9.34 -16.88
CA ASP A 609 39.02 -10.62 -16.75
C ASP A 609 38.29 -11.07 -18.03
N GLY A 610 38.03 -10.18 -18.98
CA GLY A 610 37.41 -10.49 -20.29
C GLY A 610 38.15 -11.51 -21.17
N SER A 611 39.19 -12.17 -20.64
CA SER A 611 39.96 -13.27 -21.24
C SER A 611 39.69 -14.63 -20.56
N GLU A 612 38.59 -14.76 -19.80
CA GLU A 612 38.03 -15.99 -19.22
C GLU A 612 39.03 -16.92 -18.50
N ARG A 613 40.01 -16.34 -17.78
CA ARG A 613 40.96 -17.15 -16.99
C ARG A 613 40.31 -17.65 -15.70
N PRO A 614 40.43 -18.96 -15.35
CA PRO A 614 39.94 -19.47 -14.08
C PRO A 614 40.56 -18.73 -12.89
N GLY A 615 39.75 -18.30 -11.92
CA GLY A 615 40.21 -17.75 -10.63
C GLY A 615 40.38 -16.22 -10.55
N MET A 616 40.16 -15.46 -11.62
CA MET A 616 40.20 -13.98 -11.58
C MET A 616 39.07 -13.37 -10.73
N SER A 617 37.85 -13.91 -10.81
CA SER A 617 36.72 -13.52 -9.95
C SER A 617 37.02 -13.81 -8.48
N PHE A 618 37.61 -14.97 -8.18
CA PHE A 618 37.97 -15.33 -6.80
C PHE A 618 39.00 -14.36 -6.21
N ARG A 619 40.02 -13.96 -6.99
CA ARG A 619 41.00 -12.95 -6.56
C ARG A 619 40.33 -11.60 -6.25
N PHE A 620 39.36 -11.20 -7.06
CA PHE A 620 38.61 -9.97 -6.83
C PHE A 620 37.71 -10.07 -5.59
N GLU A 621 37.09 -11.23 -5.34
CA GLU A 621 36.32 -11.49 -4.13
C GLU A 621 37.20 -11.36 -2.88
N CYS A 622 38.40 -11.96 -2.89
CA CYS A 622 39.37 -11.79 -1.80
C CYS A 622 39.78 -10.32 -1.61
N LEU A 623 39.94 -9.55 -2.69
CA LEU A 623 40.27 -8.13 -2.62
C LEU A 623 39.18 -7.35 -1.87
N LEU A 624 37.90 -7.57 -2.20
CA LEU A 624 36.77 -6.87 -1.57
C LEU A 624 36.60 -7.17 -0.07
N GLU A 625 37.23 -8.23 0.43
CA GLU A 625 37.24 -8.62 1.84
C GLU A 625 38.52 -8.23 2.57
N ALA A 626 39.58 -7.87 1.84
CA ALA A 626 40.89 -7.56 2.40
C ALA A 626 40.89 -6.28 3.23
N LYS A 627 41.68 -6.30 4.31
CA LYS A 627 41.88 -5.17 5.25
C LYS A 627 43.37 -4.98 5.56
N GLY A 628 43.76 -3.75 5.90
CA GLY A 628 45.11 -3.42 6.33
C GLY A 628 46.19 -3.94 5.36
N GLU A 629 47.18 -4.67 5.88
CA GLU A 629 48.29 -5.19 5.07
C GLU A 629 47.85 -6.23 4.03
N GLN A 630 46.78 -6.98 4.28
CA GLN A 630 46.24 -7.92 3.29
C GLN A 630 45.77 -7.18 2.04
N LEU A 631 45.11 -6.02 2.20
CA LEU A 631 44.66 -5.18 1.09
C LEU A 631 45.85 -4.72 0.24
N LYS A 632 46.90 -4.21 0.90
CA LYS A 632 48.11 -3.75 0.23
C LYS A 632 48.77 -4.88 -0.57
N GLN A 633 48.88 -6.07 0.02
CA GLN A 633 49.46 -7.24 -0.62
C GLN A 633 48.62 -7.70 -1.84
N THR A 634 47.30 -7.80 -1.68
CA THR A 634 46.39 -8.24 -2.76
C THR A 634 46.37 -7.23 -3.91
N LEU A 635 46.28 -5.92 -3.63
CA LEU A 635 46.34 -4.87 -4.66
C LEU A 635 47.67 -4.90 -5.42
N ARG A 636 48.81 -5.05 -4.72
CA ARG A 636 50.13 -5.17 -5.35
C ARG A 636 50.16 -6.31 -6.36
N GLN A 637 49.66 -7.50 -5.98
CA GLN A 637 49.59 -8.66 -6.87
C GLN A 637 48.69 -8.40 -8.08
N MET A 638 47.53 -7.77 -7.88
CA MET A 638 46.57 -7.49 -8.96
C MET A 638 47.09 -6.42 -9.93
N VAL A 639 47.78 -5.37 -9.45
CA VAL A 639 48.43 -4.37 -10.32
C VAL A 639 49.50 -5.01 -11.21
N GLN A 640 50.27 -5.99 -10.72
CA GLN A 640 51.22 -6.73 -11.58
C GLN A 640 50.51 -7.53 -12.68
N ILE A 641 49.32 -8.06 -12.39
CA ILE A 641 48.51 -8.76 -13.41
C ILE A 641 48.00 -7.75 -14.44
N LEU A 642 47.47 -6.60 -14.03
CA LEU A 642 47.05 -5.54 -14.95
C LEU A 642 48.20 -5.06 -15.85
N LYS A 643 49.40 -4.90 -15.27
CA LYS A 643 50.63 -4.59 -16.01
C LYS A 643 50.95 -5.61 -17.09
N SER A 644 50.85 -6.91 -16.77
CA SER A 644 51.14 -7.99 -17.73
C SER A 644 50.25 -7.98 -18.99
N LYS A 645 49.11 -7.29 -18.92
CA LYS A 645 48.15 -7.12 -20.01
C LYS A 645 48.05 -5.68 -20.52
N ASP A 646 48.94 -4.81 -20.06
CA ASP A 646 48.98 -3.38 -20.38
C ASP A 646 47.64 -2.64 -20.18
N ILE A 647 46.94 -2.96 -19.09
CA ILE A 647 45.66 -2.31 -18.77
C ILE A 647 45.92 -1.09 -17.90
N ALA A 648 45.55 0.09 -18.40
CA ALA A 648 45.67 1.36 -17.70
C ALA A 648 44.90 1.38 -16.36
N ILE A 649 45.41 2.14 -15.39
CA ILE A 649 44.76 2.37 -14.09
C ILE A 649 44.55 3.86 -13.88
N ASP A 650 43.35 4.25 -13.44
CA ASP A 650 43.06 5.60 -12.97
C ASP A 650 43.50 5.75 -11.50
N TYR A 651 44.77 6.12 -11.31
CA TYR A 651 45.38 6.24 -9.98
C TYR A 651 44.75 7.34 -9.11
N ARG A 652 44.13 8.35 -9.73
CA ARG A 652 43.37 9.40 -9.01
C ARG A 652 42.17 8.77 -8.31
N THR A 653 41.38 8.00 -9.06
CA THR A 653 40.21 7.30 -8.53
C THR A 653 40.59 6.18 -7.55
N LEU A 654 41.65 5.41 -7.83
CA LEU A 654 42.14 4.39 -6.89
C LEU A 654 42.53 5.00 -5.54
N MET A 655 43.19 6.16 -5.54
CA MET A 655 43.64 6.83 -4.33
C MET A 655 42.46 7.32 -3.47
N GLU A 656 41.49 8.01 -4.07
CA GLU A 656 40.28 8.46 -3.38
C GLU A 656 39.45 7.29 -2.84
N ASP A 657 39.34 6.21 -3.61
CA ASP A 657 38.64 5.00 -3.18
C ASP A 657 39.34 4.38 -1.96
N LEU A 658 40.67 4.38 -1.92
CA LEU A 658 41.43 3.84 -0.79
C LEU A 658 41.34 4.68 0.48
N TYR A 659 41.20 6.01 0.38
CA TYR A 659 40.96 6.86 1.56
C TYR A 659 39.67 6.47 2.31
N HIS A 660 38.72 5.90 1.58
CA HIS A 660 37.42 5.51 2.12
C HIS A 660 37.23 3.99 2.16
N TRP A 661 38.28 3.19 1.97
CA TRP A 661 38.17 1.74 1.97
C TRP A 661 37.61 1.20 3.29
N ASP A 662 38.07 1.74 4.41
CA ASP A 662 37.67 1.28 5.75
C ASP A 662 36.38 1.91 6.26
N SER A 663 35.67 2.70 5.43
CA SER A 663 34.35 3.25 5.78
C SER A 663 33.36 2.17 6.23
N ASP A 664 32.54 2.50 7.23
CA ASP A 664 31.55 1.58 7.80
C ASP A 664 30.46 1.19 6.79
N ASP A 665 30.12 2.09 5.87
CA ASP A 665 29.10 1.88 4.86
C ASP A 665 29.53 0.94 3.71
N LYS A 666 30.81 0.57 3.64
CA LYS A 666 31.43 -0.28 2.59
C LYS A 666 31.15 0.22 1.17
N ARG A 667 30.97 1.54 1.01
CA ARG A 667 30.60 2.16 -0.28
C ARG A 667 31.60 1.86 -1.39
N ILE A 668 32.89 1.76 -1.06
CA ILE A 668 33.95 1.53 -2.04
C ILE A 668 33.96 0.08 -2.52
N GLN A 669 33.80 -0.87 -1.62
CA GLN A 669 33.71 -2.28 -1.98
C GLN A 669 32.47 -2.54 -2.84
N LEU A 670 31.34 -1.90 -2.52
CA LEU A 670 30.12 -1.98 -3.33
C LEU A 670 30.29 -1.33 -4.70
N LYS A 671 30.94 -0.15 -4.79
CA LYS A 671 31.31 0.50 -6.05
C LYS A 671 32.18 -0.41 -6.92
N TRP A 672 33.26 -0.97 -6.35
CA TRP A 672 34.17 -1.85 -7.08
C TRP A 672 33.52 -3.16 -7.50
N ALA A 673 32.72 -3.78 -6.61
CA ALA A 673 31.89 -4.94 -6.92
C ALA A 673 31.00 -4.68 -8.13
N ARG A 674 30.25 -3.58 -8.07
CA ARG A 674 29.36 -3.18 -9.14
C ARG A 674 30.08 -3.07 -10.48
N ASP A 675 31.15 -2.28 -10.52
CA ASP A 675 31.84 -1.96 -11.76
C ASP A 675 32.57 -3.19 -12.35
N TYR A 676 32.95 -4.15 -11.51
CA TYR A 676 33.58 -5.41 -11.95
C TYR A 676 32.57 -6.41 -12.55
N TRP A 677 31.40 -6.57 -11.94
CA TRP A 677 30.42 -7.57 -12.39
C TRP A 677 29.37 -7.02 -13.38
N ALA A 678 29.33 -5.71 -13.62
CA ALA A 678 28.43 -5.06 -14.57
C ALA A 678 28.58 -5.61 -16.01
N LYS A 679 27.52 -6.11 -16.66
CA LYS A 679 27.63 -6.49 -18.08
C LYS A 679 28.00 -5.28 -18.97
N PRO A 680 28.89 -5.43 -19.98
CA PRO A 680 29.14 -4.39 -20.97
C PRO A 680 27.85 -4.06 -21.74
N ILE A 681 27.65 -2.80 -22.08
CA ILE A 681 26.57 -2.35 -22.96
C ILE A 681 26.89 -2.87 -24.37
N GLN A 682 26.02 -3.67 -24.97
CA GLN A 682 25.99 -3.75 -26.43
C GLN A 682 25.53 -2.38 -26.89
N SER A 683 26.46 -1.57 -27.39
CA SER A 683 26.10 -0.37 -28.13
C SER A 683 25.33 -0.84 -29.36
N ASP A 684 24.03 -0.55 -29.40
CA ASP A 684 23.25 -0.65 -30.64
C ASP A 684 23.89 0.30 -31.65
N GLU A 685 24.81 -0.22 -32.46
CA GLU A 685 25.11 0.35 -33.75
C GLU A 685 23.89 0.17 -34.62
N SER A 686 23.32 1.30 -35.02
CA SER A 686 22.36 1.44 -36.09
C SER A 686 22.68 0.54 -37.28
N THR A 687 21.82 -0.43 -37.56
CA THR A 687 21.48 -0.77 -38.95
C THR A 687 19.98 -0.98 -39.08
N ASN A 688 19.42 -0.20 -40.01
CA ASN A 688 18.10 -0.33 -40.58
C ASN A 688 17.68 -1.79 -40.83
N SER A 689 16.49 -2.15 -40.36
CA SER A 689 15.50 -2.76 -41.24
C SER A 689 14.10 -2.39 -40.77
N ALA A 690 13.48 -1.51 -41.56
CA ALA A 690 12.03 -1.47 -41.68
C ALA A 690 11.46 -2.87 -41.99
N ASP A 691 10.15 -2.99 -41.80
CA ASP A 691 9.29 -4.13 -42.12
C ASP A 691 9.21 -5.27 -41.09
N ALA A 692 8.18 -5.19 -40.25
CA ALA A 692 7.07 -6.15 -40.33
C ALA A 692 5.93 -5.74 -39.37
N THR A 693 5.01 -4.94 -39.90
CA THR A 693 3.60 -5.02 -39.55
C THR A 693 3.05 -6.43 -39.77
N ASN A 694 2.51 -7.05 -38.73
CA ASN A 694 1.20 -7.71 -38.71
C ASN A 694 0.80 -8.10 -37.29
#